data_AF-A0A098EB00-F1
#
_entry.id   AF-A0A098EB00-F1
#
_cell.length_a   1.000
_cell.length_b   1.000
_cell.length_c   1.000
_cell.angle_alpha   90.00
_cell.angle_beta   90.00
_cell.angle_gamma   90.00
#
_symmetry.space_group_name_H-M   'P 1'
#
loop_
_entity.id
_entity.type
_entity.pdbx_description
1 polymer ?
#
loop_
_entity_poly.entity_id
_entity_poly.type
_entity_poly.pdbx_seq_one_letter_code
_entity_poly.pdbx_strand_id
1 'polypeptide(L)'
;MGNVAGKILSKRIQHSLFSSETENLTLKEVSECFQKISECAGGGSQDKKMQLMYKILSKATETEAKFFIRLLLGEMRIGIGEGVIKDAIAGAFFAEILWKDLLWQKVEEGEDKYLFSWDNVLGNDNRELLGFLRNNLKIEWVENAEIKKNNNNQIITITNGENSLRLKLNEEENKVMLELIDGKTYSYILKRDGGILNIYRKDDRILIQELLEKIKSKKILIDSELENTIKKDEKLFDYYTDFSKNNYIKIKKLEYLFNWEDIPENNAELIKFLKGDLKIEWIENAKIEKSDDGKVITITKGEKLLIFKLDEEEKKIILEVRGGEKQEYILKKDRVDLKIYKIEKIHTEDIESFNKILLSDTSLGKKLKTSITTNIEVAYNLTSDMGKIAKIAKLKGIKGLENIVPEIGIPIRVMLAQKLGPELFNWEDIPEHLFIWNEIREKDSKRFITFLEKNLELEWIKNAEIKRIDENTMVVKDNENSLTLILNKEKNIVDIDLGENKKYKYLLKENAEYLFSWGDVSGLLKHLKDDLKINWAENAEIKKGDNDETITFTKESNSLLFKINKLKNTANLEIGFGDTYEYILKEEGSNLNIYKYNWYVCILGKDGKKFLTFLEKNLELEWIKNAEIKRIYENKLLIKDNENSLAILLNEEKNIVDVELGGEKIYEYNLEKENGNLNISINPIENAIDEFGRCAFEVKYDGMRIQIQKNKDKIYLFTRRLENVTTQFPEIVRAVKENVQADSVIMEGETVAIQGIGQGDECERRKPRVFQELSRRIKRKYDIEEIANKIPIEINLFDILYLNGKSLMNEKFENRRKILENTVRTTDVFRLAEQTITDSVEEAEKFYNYALKLGHEGVMAKKLDSVYQAGSRVGHMYKIKQIMETLDVVIVGGTWGEGKRAQWLASFLLAVRDPVSNKFLTIGRLGTGFTDEQFKEMTEKLKELITQEEGKEVEIKPNIVVEVAYEEIQKSPSYTSGYALRFPRLVRFRDDKSTEEADTVERVVELSEQAVG
;
A
#
# COMPACT_ATOMS: atom_id res chain seq x y z
N MET A 1 -17.45 20.23 28.35
CA MET A 1 -18.02 19.44 29.46
C MET A 1 -16.98 18.71 30.32
N GLY A 2 -16.05 17.91 29.79
CA GLY A 2 -15.08 17.18 30.63
C GLY A 2 -14.24 18.06 31.58
N ASN A 3 -13.76 19.22 31.09
CA ASN A 3 -13.04 20.17 31.95
C ASN A 3 -13.93 20.75 33.08
N VAL A 4 -15.24 20.85 32.85
CA VAL A 4 -16.21 21.33 33.85
C VAL A 4 -16.37 20.27 34.93
N ALA A 5 -16.53 19.00 34.56
CA ALA A 5 -16.64 17.89 35.51
C ALA A 5 -15.40 17.78 36.42
N GLY A 6 -14.19 17.87 35.83
CA GLY A 6 -12.94 17.89 36.60
C GLY A 6 -12.89 19.05 37.61
N LYS A 7 -13.22 20.28 37.17
CA LYS A 7 -13.25 21.47 38.04
C LYS A 7 -14.30 21.41 39.16
N ILE A 8 -15.42 20.71 38.93
CA ILE A 8 -16.44 20.52 39.98
C ILE A 8 -15.92 19.55 41.04
N LEU A 9 -15.26 18.46 40.62
CA LEU A 9 -14.74 17.45 41.52
C LEU A 9 -13.47 17.89 42.26
N SER A 10 -12.67 18.80 41.70
CA SER A 10 -11.52 19.38 42.40
C SER A 10 -11.89 20.32 43.54
N LYS A 11 -13.13 20.83 43.56
CA LYS A 11 -13.69 21.64 44.66
C LYS A 11 -14.31 20.80 45.77
N ARG A 12 -14.27 19.47 45.66
CA ARG A 12 -14.85 18.56 46.65
C ARG A 12 -13.93 18.51 47.86
N ILE A 13 -14.34 19.16 48.96
CA ILE A 13 -13.66 19.02 50.26
C ILE A 13 -13.81 17.55 50.68
N GLN A 14 -12.71 16.81 50.75
CA GLN A 14 -12.68 15.45 51.27
C GLN A 14 -13.13 15.49 52.74
N HIS A 15 -14.40 15.16 53.00
CA HIS A 15 -14.84 14.71 54.32
C HIS A 15 -15.00 13.19 54.27
N SER A 16 -13.92 12.47 54.59
CA SER A 16 -14.01 11.09 55.07
C SER A 16 -13.07 10.96 56.26
N LEU A 17 -13.64 10.79 57.45
CA LEU A 17 -12.93 10.48 58.71
C LEU A 17 -12.40 9.04 58.76
N PHE A 18 -12.45 8.30 57.64
CA PHE A 18 -11.82 7.00 57.47
C PHE A 18 -11.01 7.03 56.17
N SER A 19 -9.73 7.27 56.31
CA SER A 19 -8.71 6.94 55.31
C SER A 19 -8.53 5.42 55.28
N SER A 20 -9.53 4.69 54.79
CA SER A 20 -9.32 3.35 54.25
C SER A 20 -9.20 3.52 52.74
N GLU A 21 -7.98 3.30 52.23
CA GLU A 21 -7.64 3.01 50.83
C GLU A 21 -8.84 3.12 49.85
N THR A 22 -9.10 4.31 49.33
CA THR A 22 -9.97 4.43 48.16
C THR A 22 -9.22 3.81 47.00
N GLU A 23 -9.54 2.56 46.67
CA GLU A 23 -9.05 1.89 45.45
C GLU A 23 -9.21 2.85 44.27
N ASN A 24 -8.10 3.12 43.58
CA ASN A 24 -8.10 3.94 42.37
C ASN A 24 -9.10 3.38 41.36
N LEU A 25 -9.81 4.25 40.66
CA LEU A 25 -10.79 3.85 39.65
C LEU A 25 -10.11 2.99 38.58
N THR A 26 -10.55 1.74 38.43
CA THR A 26 -9.93 0.83 37.46
C THR A 26 -10.56 0.97 36.07
N LEU A 27 -9.77 0.70 35.02
CA LEU A 27 -10.30 0.62 33.65
C LEU A 27 -11.42 -0.42 33.51
N LYS A 28 -11.36 -1.50 34.29
CA LYS A 28 -12.39 -2.54 34.34
C LYS A 28 -13.72 -1.99 34.85
N GLU A 29 -13.72 -1.26 35.98
CA GLU A 29 -14.94 -0.63 36.52
C GLU A 29 -15.57 0.36 35.53
N VAL A 30 -14.72 1.16 34.85
CA VAL A 30 -15.18 2.10 33.81
C VAL A 30 -15.83 1.36 32.64
N SER A 31 -15.17 0.32 32.13
CA SER A 31 -15.68 -0.51 31.03
C SER A 31 -17.01 -1.18 31.39
N GLU A 32 -17.11 -1.81 32.56
CA GLU A 32 -18.35 -2.44 33.05
C GLU A 32 -19.49 -1.42 33.23
N CYS A 33 -19.16 -0.19 33.66
CA CYS A 33 -20.15 0.87 33.76
C CYS A 33 -20.71 1.26 32.39
N PHE A 34 -19.85 1.47 31.39
CA PHE A 34 -20.28 1.77 30.02
C PHE A 34 -21.13 0.64 29.43
N GLN A 35 -20.75 -0.62 29.66
CA GLN A 35 -21.53 -1.77 29.24
C GLN A 35 -22.94 -1.75 29.86
N LYS A 36 -23.05 -1.58 31.17
CA LYS A 36 -24.36 -1.49 31.87
C LYS A 36 -25.18 -0.29 31.39
N ILE A 37 -24.56 0.86 31.12
CA ILE A 37 -25.22 2.03 30.54
C ILE A 37 -25.78 1.71 29.15
N SER A 38 -25.04 0.97 28.33
CA SER A 38 -25.46 0.57 26.98
C SER A 38 -26.65 -0.40 26.99
N GLU A 39 -26.72 -1.29 27.99
CA GLU A 39 -27.78 -2.29 28.15
C GLU A 39 -29.08 -1.69 28.75
N CYS A 40 -29.01 -0.52 29.38
CA CYS A 40 -30.17 0.14 29.97
C CYS A 40 -31.14 0.66 28.88
N ALA A 41 -32.34 0.07 28.83
CA ALA A 41 -33.45 0.46 27.96
C ALA A 41 -34.80 0.48 28.71
N GLY A 42 -35.85 1.06 28.11
CA GLY A 42 -37.21 1.13 28.66
C GLY A 42 -37.47 2.27 29.65
N GLY A 43 -38.65 2.24 30.29
CA GLY A 43 -39.06 3.21 31.32
C GLY A 43 -38.12 3.20 32.54
N GLY A 44 -37.73 4.38 33.02
CA GLY A 44 -36.78 4.54 34.13
C GLY A 44 -35.30 4.27 33.77
N SER A 45 -34.99 4.00 32.50
CA SER A 45 -33.62 3.79 32.02
C SER A 45 -32.71 5.01 32.20
N GLN A 46 -33.27 6.23 32.12
CA GLN A 46 -32.52 7.47 32.34
C GLN A 46 -31.98 7.57 33.76
N ASP A 47 -32.82 7.28 34.77
CA ASP A 47 -32.41 7.30 36.18
C ASP A 47 -31.34 6.25 36.46
N LYS A 48 -31.48 5.04 35.91
CA LYS A 48 -30.46 3.98 36.03
C LYS A 48 -29.12 4.40 35.42
N LYS A 49 -29.14 5.00 34.23
CA LYS A 49 -27.92 5.53 33.58
C LYS A 49 -27.28 6.63 34.43
N MET A 50 -28.08 7.54 34.98
CA MET A 50 -27.61 8.58 35.88
C MET A 50 -26.96 8.01 37.14
N GLN A 51 -27.55 7.00 37.77
CA GLN A 51 -26.98 6.33 38.95
C GLN A 51 -25.64 5.65 38.64
N LEU A 52 -25.53 4.98 37.50
CA LEU A 52 -24.28 4.34 37.06
C LEU A 52 -23.17 5.38 36.82
N MET A 53 -23.50 6.49 36.16
CA MET A 53 -22.56 7.60 35.94
C MET A 53 -22.14 8.26 37.26
N TYR A 54 -23.09 8.50 38.18
CA TYR A 54 -22.82 9.07 39.49
C TYR A 54 -21.86 8.18 40.29
N LYS A 55 -22.07 6.85 40.27
CA LYS A 55 -21.21 5.89 40.97
C LYS A 55 -19.74 6.03 40.54
N ILE A 56 -19.46 6.12 39.23
CA ILE A 56 -18.09 6.30 38.73
C ILE A 56 -17.54 7.67 39.10
N LEU A 57 -18.29 8.75 38.84
CA LEU A 57 -17.85 10.12 39.13
C LEU A 57 -17.62 10.35 40.63
N SER A 58 -18.32 9.61 41.49
CA SER A 58 -18.17 9.73 42.94
C SER A 58 -16.82 9.24 43.45
N LYS A 59 -16.18 8.30 42.73
CA LYS A 59 -14.86 7.72 43.01
C LYS A 59 -13.72 8.37 42.21
N ALA A 60 -14.04 9.01 41.08
CA ALA A 60 -13.04 9.54 40.15
C ALA A 60 -12.29 10.77 40.70
N THR A 61 -10.99 10.83 40.43
CA THR A 61 -10.18 12.05 40.56
C THR A 61 -10.59 13.11 39.52
N GLU A 62 -10.10 14.36 39.67
CA GLU A 62 -10.32 15.44 38.70
C GLU A 62 -10.00 15.01 37.26
N THR A 63 -8.83 14.38 37.07
CA THR A 63 -8.34 13.97 35.76
C THR A 63 -9.18 12.82 35.19
N GLU A 64 -9.47 11.80 36.00
CA GLU A 64 -10.29 10.66 35.58
C GLU A 64 -11.70 11.09 35.19
N ALA A 65 -12.34 11.97 35.96
CA ALA A 65 -13.67 12.46 35.66
C ALA A 65 -13.72 13.28 34.36
N LYS A 66 -12.67 14.08 34.10
CA LYS A 66 -12.52 14.79 32.82
C LYS A 66 -12.52 13.82 31.64
N PHE A 67 -11.77 12.73 31.73
CA PHE A 67 -11.69 11.73 30.66
C PHE A 67 -12.93 10.85 30.57
N PHE A 68 -13.52 10.43 31.70
CA PHE A 68 -14.76 9.66 31.73
C PHE A 68 -15.93 10.40 31.04
N ILE A 69 -16.10 11.70 31.32
CA ILE A 69 -17.13 12.52 30.67
C ILE A 69 -16.83 12.72 29.17
N ARG A 70 -15.56 12.90 28.78
CA ARG A 70 -15.19 12.99 27.36
C ARG A 70 -15.46 11.68 26.60
N LEU A 71 -15.22 10.53 27.25
CA LEU A 71 -15.56 9.21 26.72
C LEU A 71 -17.07 9.04 26.56
N LEU A 72 -17.87 9.42 27.57
CA LEU A 72 -19.34 9.40 27.51
C LEU A 72 -19.91 10.24 26.37
N LEU A 73 -19.27 11.38 26.07
CA LEU A 73 -19.71 12.29 25.02
C LEU A 73 -19.11 11.95 23.64
N GLY A 74 -18.19 10.99 23.55
CA GLY A 74 -17.46 10.67 22.31
C GLY A 74 -16.50 11.79 21.85
N GLU A 75 -16.15 12.74 22.71
CA GLU A 75 -15.40 13.95 22.37
C GLU A 75 -13.90 13.85 22.68
N MET A 76 -13.34 12.65 22.81
CA MET A 76 -11.95 12.47 23.23
C MET A 76 -10.96 13.25 22.36
N ARG A 77 -11.24 13.42 21.05
CA ARG A 77 -10.48 14.22 20.06
C ARG A 77 -8.96 14.20 20.29
N ILE A 78 -8.41 13.04 20.66
CA ILE A 78 -6.98 12.84 20.92
C ILE A 78 -6.15 12.73 19.63
N GLY A 79 -6.79 12.86 18.46
CA GLY A 79 -6.11 12.81 17.16
C GLY A 79 -5.57 11.43 16.76
N ILE A 80 -5.78 10.40 17.59
CA ILE A 80 -5.35 9.03 17.32
C ILE A 80 -6.40 8.35 16.45
N GLY A 81 -6.08 8.11 15.18
CA GLY A 81 -6.91 7.32 14.25
C GLY A 81 -6.75 5.81 14.47
N GLU A 82 -7.69 5.02 13.94
CA GLU A 82 -7.67 3.54 14.04
C GLU A 82 -6.33 2.95 13.56
N GLY A 83 -5.74 3.50 12.49
CA GLY A 83 -4.44 3.09 11.96
C GLY A 83 -3.30 3.21 12.99
N VAL A 84 -3.28 4.29 13.77
CA VAL A 84 -2.27 4.52 14.82
C VAL A 84 -2.40 3.50 15.95
N ILE A 85 -3.62 3.10 16.29
CA ILE A 85 -3.86 2.06 17.31
C ILE A 85 -3.41 0.69 16.79
N LYS A 86 -3.69 0.35 15.53
CA LYS A 86 -3.21 -0.89 14.90
C LYS A 86 -1.67 -0.94 14.94
N ASP A 87 -1.03 0.15 14.55
CA ASP A 87 0.43 0.28 14.57
C ASP A 87 1.01 0.14 15.98
N ALA A 88 0.33 0.72 16.98
CA ALA A 88 0.75 0.60 18.38
C ALA A 88 0.62 -0.84 18.90
N ILE A 89 -0.45 -1.56 18.55
CA ILE A 89 -0.61 -2.98 18.89
C ILE A 89 0.47 -3.81 18.20
N ALA A 90 0.77 -3.53 16.93
CA ALA A 90 1.81 -4.20 16.17
C ALA A 90 3.20 -4.03 16.82
N GLY A 91 3.57 -2.78 17.12
CA GLY A 91 4.82 -2.47 17.79
C GLY A 91 4.90 -3.04 19.21
N ALA A 92 3.81 -3.01 19.98
CA ALA A 92 3.81 -3.46 21.37
C ALA A 92 3.94 -4.99 21.53
N PHE A 93 3.32 -5.77 20.63
CA PHE A 93 3.20 -7.23 20.83
C PHE A 93 3.92 -8.07 19.78
N PHE A 94 4.30 -7.49 18.64
CA PHE A 94 4.89 -8.24 17.54
C PHE A 94 6.27 -7.73 17.11
N ALA A 95 6.85 -6.75 17.81
CA ALA A 95 8.19 -6.25 17.53
C ALA A 95 9.26 -7.35 17.44
N GLU A 96 9.22 -8.35 18.33
CA GLU A 96 10.18 -9.47 18.31
C GLU A 96 9.96 -10.45 17.14
N ILE A 97 8.73 -10.61 16.65
CA ILE A 97 8.40 -11.45 15.48
C ILE A 97 8.79 -10.71 14.19
N LEU A 98 8.52 -9.41 14.13
CA LEU A 98 8.97 -8.51 13.06
C LEU A 98 10.49 -8.50 12.92
N TRP A 99 11.21 -8.61 14.03
CA TRP A 99 12.67 -8.72 14.04
C TRP A 99 13.16 -10.02 13.38
N LYS A 100 12.42 -11.13 13.54
CA LYS A 100 12.69 -12.39 12.83
C LYS A 100 12.39 -12.22 11.34
N ASP A 101 11.18 -11.79 10.97
CA ASP A 101 10.73 -11.60 9.58
C ASP A 101 11.64 -10.67 8.74
N LEU A 102 12.18 -9.60 9.36
CA LEU A 102 13.16 -8.68 8.78
C LEU A 102 14.50 -9.36 8.42
N LEU A 103 14.93 -10.37 9.17
CA LEU A 103 16.16 -11.11 8.89
C LEU A 103 15.99 -12.00 7.65
N TRP A 104 14.83 -12.62 7.42
CA TRP A 104 14.65 -13.61 6.35
C TRP A 104 14.63 -13.02 4.93
N GLN A 105 14.17 -11.77 4.74
CA GLN A 105 14.10 -11.16 3.40
C GLN A 105 15.44 -10.63 2.87
N LYS A 106 16.38 -10.23 3.73
CA LYS A 106 17.73 -9.80 3.30
C LYS A 106 18.69 -10.95 3.05
N VAL A 107 18.26 -12.14 3.45
CA VAL A 107 19.03 -13.36 3.43
C VAL A 107 19.02 -13.99 2.03
N GLU A 108 18.10 -13.64 1.14
CA GLU A 108 17.97 -14.29 -0.17
C GLU A 108 19.09 -13.96 -1.21
N GLU A 109 20.07 -13.07 -0.95
CA GLU A 109 20.98 -12.53 -1.98
C GLU A 109 22.51 -12.60 -1.69
N GLY A 110 23.19 -13.77 -1.62
CA GLY A 110 24.66 -13.79 -1.46
C GLY A 110 25.42 -15.04 -1.97
N GLU A 111 26.54 -14.82 -2.69
CA GLU A 111 27.55 -15.80 -3.15
C GLU A 111 28.94 -15.51 -2.53
N ASP A 112 29.83 -16.51 -2.48
CA ASP A 112 31.20 -16.38 -1.95
C ASP A 112 32.02 -15.31 -2.69
N LYS A 113 32.52 -14.30 -1.97
CA LYS A 113 33.27 -13.20 -2.57
C LYS A 113 34.76 -13.52 -2.71
N TYR A 114 35.23 -13.59 -3.95
CA TYR A 114 36.65 -13.65 -4.30
C TYR A 114 37.42 -12.46 -3.69
N LEU A 115 38.60 -12.72 -3.13
CA LEU A 115 39.50 -11.67 -2.62
C LEU A 115 40.69 -11.46 -3.55
N PHE A 116 41.55 -12.47 -3.71
CA PHE A 116 42.72 -12.45 -4.60
C PHE A 116 43.30 -13.85 -4.78
N SER A 117 44.11 -14.06 -5.82
CA SER A 117 44.75 -15.36 -6.08
C SER A 117 46.01 -15.54 -5.26
N TRP A 118 46.12 -16.62 -4.47
CA TRP A 118 47.35 -16.93 -3.73
C TRP A 118 48.53 -17.21 -4.66
N ASP A 119 48.29 -17.96 -5.73
CA ASP A 119 49.34 -18.38 -6.67
C ASP A 119 49.89 -17.20 -7.49
N ASN A 120 49.07 -16.18 -7.75
CA ASN A 120 49.45 -15.02 -8.56
C ASN A 120 49.96 -13.81 -7.75
N VAL A 121 50.13 -13.93 -6.43
CA VAL A 121 50.82 -12.89 -5.64
C VAL A 121 52.31 -12.87 -6.01
N LEU A 122 52.84 -11.68 -6.28
CA LEU A 122 54.07 -11.36 -7.04
C LEU A 122 53.91 -11.32 -8.58
N GLY A 123 52.68 -11.43 -9.08
CA GLY A 123 52.29 -11.26 -10.48
C GLY A 123 51.13 -10.28 -10.64
N ASN A 124 50.10 -10.67 -11.40
CA ASN A 124 49.00 -9.79 -11.80
C ASN A 124 48.05 -9.36 -10.65
N ASP A 125 48.05 -10.10 -9.53
CA ASP A 125 47.07 -9.92 -8.43
C ASP A 125 47.61 -9.11 -7.24
N ASN A 126 48.82 -8.54 -7.34
CA ASN A 126 49.38 -7.69 -6.28
C ASN A 126 48.47 -6.49 -5.94
N ARG A 127 47.79 -5.92 -6.94
CA ARG A 127 46.84 -4.82 -6.73
C ARG A 127 45.62 -5.24 -5.90
N GLU A 128 45.12 -6.46 -6.11
CA GLU A 128 43.97 -6.99 -5.38
C GLU A 128 44.33 -7.33 -3.92
N LEU A 129 45.49 -7.94 -3.68
CA LEU A 129 46.01 -8.17 -2.33
C LEU A 129 46.18 -6.84 -1.55
N LEU A 130 46.79 -5.83 -2.16
CA LEU A 130 46.97 -4.52 -1.52
C LEU A 130 45.63 -3.79 -1.32
N GLY A 131 44.73 -3.87 -2.30
CA GLY A 131 43.38 -3.34 -2.22
C GLY A 131 42.58 -3.96 -1.08
N PHE A 132 42.65 -5.28 -0.90
CA PHE A 132 42.06 -6.00 0.22
C PHE A 132 42.58 -5.51 1.58
N LEU A 133 43.91 -5.42 1.75
CA LEU A 133 44.52 -5.00 3.01
C LEU A 133 44.17 -3.55 3.37
N ARG A 134 44.11 -2.66 2.38
CA ARG A 134 43.74 -1.25 2.57
C ARG A 134 42.23 -1.09 2.81
N ASN A 135 41.40 -1.57 1.90
CA ASN A 135 39.98 -1.25 1.90
C ASN A 135 39.21 -2.05 2.96
N ASN A 136 39.56 -3.33 3.13
CA ASN A 136 38.85 -4.25 4.01
C ASN A 136 39.43 -4.28 5.43
N LEU A 137 40.76 -4.30 5.56
CA LEU A 137 41.42 -4.37 6.87
C LEU A 137 41.93 -3.01 7.38
N LYS A 138 41.74 -1.93 6.60
CA LYS A 138 42.12 -0.56 6.96
C LYS A 138 43.61 -0.40 7.31
N ILE A 139 44.46 -1.18 6.64
CA ILE A 139 45.92 -1.13 6.83
C ILE A 139 46.53 -0.20 5.78
N GLU A 140 46.59 1.10 6.08
CA GLU A 140 46.95 2.13 5.09
C GLU A 140 48.41 2.09 4.62
N TRP A 141 49.33 1.60 5.47
CA TRP A 141 50.77 1.61 5.16
C TRP A 141 51.21 0.62 4.06
N VAL A 142 50.31 -0.27 3.62
CA VAL A 142 50.63 -1.33 2.64
C VAL A 142 50.81 -0.81 1.21
N GLU A 143 50.37 0.41 0.88
CA GLU A 143 50.44 0.97 -0.48
C GLU A 143 51.88 1.08 -1.02
N ASN A 144 52.85 1.25 -0.12
CA ASN A 144 54.27 1.36 -0.44
C ASN A 144 55.09 0.18 0.11
N ALA A 145 54.44 -0.94 0.44
CA ALA A 145 55.10 -2.08 1.06
C ALA A 145 55.68 -3.06 0.04
N GLU A 146 56.86 -3.61 0.34
CA GLU A 146 57.43 -4.74 -0.40
C GLU A 146 56.68 -6.03 -0.04
N ILE A 147 56.24 -6.75 -1.07
CA ILE A 147 55.64 -8.09 -0.96
C ILE A 147 56.73 -9.12 -1.29
N LYS A 148 56.89 -10.14 -0.44
CA LYS A 148 57.83 -11.26 -0.63
C LYS A 148 57.12 -12.57 -0.34
N LYS A 149 57.32 -13.58 -1.17
CA LYS A 149 56.82 -14.94 -0.96
C LYS A 149 58.03 -15.83 -0.63
N ASN A 150 57.92 -16.69 0.37
CA ASN A 150 59.03 -17.56 0.78
C ASN A 150 59.27 -18.69 -0.25
N ASN A 151 60.44 -19.34 -0.20
CA ASN A 151 60.86 -20.34 -1.20
C ASN A 151 59.90 -21.55 -1.36
N ASN A 152 59.09 -21.84 -0.35
CA ASN A 152 58.12 -22.93 -0.38
C ASN A 152 56.71 -22.46 -0.78
N ASN A 153 56.54 -21.19 -1.18
CA ASN A 153 55.26 -20.55 -1.53
C ASN A 153 54.16 -20.63 -0.46
N GLN A 154 54.52 -20.95 0.78
CA GLN A 154 53.61 -21.11 1.91
C GLN A 154 53.48 -19.85 2.76
N ILE A 155 54.36 -18.85 2.61
CA ILE A 155 54.30 -17.62 3.39
C ILE A 155 54.46 -16.42 2.47
N ILE A 156 53.53 -15.47 2.55
CA ILE A 156 53.63 -14.13 1.95
C ILE A 156 53.92 -13.15 3.08
N THR A 157 54.99 -12.38 2.97
CA THR A 157 55.36 -11.31 3.90
C THR A 157 55.22 -9.97 3.20
N ILE A 158 54.58 -9.00 3.85
CA ILE A 158 54.41 -7.64 3.31
C ILE A 158 55.00 -6.69 4.34
N THR A 159 55.94 -5.84 3.94
CA THR A 159 56.68 -4.97 4.86
C THR A 159 57.03 -3.64 4.21
N ASN A 160 56.99 -2.55 4.97
CA ASN A 160 57.48 -1.23 4.53
C ASN A 160 58.76 -0.81 5.28
N GLY A 161 59.39 -1.73 6.01
CA GLY A 161 60.56 -1.49 6.85
C GLY A 161 60.23 -1.28 8.33
N GLU A 162 59.18 -0.51 8.65
CA GLU A 162 58.73 -0.25 10.04
C GLU A 162 57.65 -1.23 10.50
N ASN A 163 56.74 -1.60 9.59
CA ASN A 163 55.65 -2.54 9.83
C ASN A 163 55.79 -3.76 8.92
N SER A 164 55.37 -4.92 9.42
CA SER A 164 55.32 -6.17 8.65
C SER A 164 54.05 -6.96 8.95
N LEU A 165 53.53 -7.70 7.97
CA LEU A 165 52.44 -8.66 8.14
C LEU A 165 52.80 -9.94 7.39
N ARG A 166 52.29 -11.08 7.86
CA ARG A 166 52.54 -12.38 7.24
C ARG A 166 51.23 -13.11 6.96
N LEU A 167 51.07 -13.63 5.76
CA LEU A 167 50.07 -14.64 5.44
C LEU A 167 50.75 -16.00 5.37
N LYS A 168 50.18 -17.00 6.03
CA LYS A 168 50.67 -18.38 6.05
C LYS A 168 49.61 -19.33 5.49
N LEU A 169 50.00 -20.08 4.48
CA LEU A 169 49.21 -21.12 3.84
C LEU A 169 49.19 -22.38 4.70
N ASN A 170 48.00 -22.92 4.94
CA ASN A 170 47.80 -24.26 5.48
C ASN A 170 46.94 -25.06 4.49
N GLU A 171 47.60 -25.82 3.62
CA GLU A 171 46.93 -26.61 2.57
C GLU A 171 46.11 -27.77 3.16
N GLU A 172 46.53 -28.37 4.28
CA GLU A 172 45.80 -29.48 4.92
C GLU A 172 44.44 -29.05 5.49
N GLU A 173 44.31 -27.79 5.90
CA GLU A 173 43.06 -27.23 6.44
C GLU A 173 42.26 -26.39 5.43
N ASN A 174 42.72 -26.29 4.17
CA ASN A 174 42.17 -25.40 3.14
C ASN A 174 42.01 -23.94 3.61
N LYS A 175 43.00 -23.44 4.37
CA LYS A 175 42.95 -22.09 4.96
C LYS A 175 44.24 -21.30 4.79
N VAL A 176 44.09 -19.97 4.77
CA VAL A 176 45.20 -19.02 4.93
C VAL A 176 45.02 -18.26 6.23
N MET A 177 46.08 -18.20 7.03
CA MET A 177 46.15 -17.43 8.26
C MET A 177 46.93 -16.14 8.01
N LEU A 178 46.29 -14.99 8.19
CA LEU A 178 46.94 -13.68 8.23
C LEU A 178 47.29 -13.35 9.68
N GLU A 179 48.56 -13.12 9.97
CA GLU A 179 49.07 -12.72 11.28
C GLU A 179 49.62 -11.29 11.21
N LEU A 180 49.11 -10.42 12.10
CA LEU A 180 49.57 -9.04 12.28
C LEU A 180 50.55 -8.93 13.45
N ILE A 181 51.42 -7.90 13.44
CA ILE A 181 52.39 -7.64 14.52
C ILE A 181 51.73 -7.42 15.89
N ASP A 182 50.50 -6.90 15.93
CA ASP A 182 49.76 -6.66 17.17
C ASP A 182 49.15 -7.94 17.79
N GLY A 183 49.45 -9.11 17.21
CA GLY A 183 48.97 -10.42 17.66
C GLY A 183 47.58 -10.81 17.14
N LYS A 184 46.93 -9.97 16.31
CA LYS A 184 45.65 -10.33 15.68
C LYS A 184 45.88 -11.32 14.54
N THR A 185 45.04 -12.34 14.48
CA THR A 185 45.05 -13.35 13.42
C THR A 185 43.68 -13.45 12.73
N TYR A 186 43.69 -13.64 11.41
CA TYR A 186 42.49 -13.79 10.58
C TYR A 186 42.62 -15.03 9.69
N SER A 187 41.51 -15.75 9.46
CA SER A 187 41.49 -17.00 8.68
C SER A 187 40.61 -16.85 7.44
N TYR A 188 41.08 -17.33 6.29
CA TYR A 188 40.42 -17.22 4.98
C TYR A 188 40.36 -18.57 4.26
N ILE A 189 39.39 -18.77 3.36
CA ILE A 189 39.21 -20.03 2.60
C ILE A 189 40.14 -20.06 1.39
N LEU A 190 40.67 -21.24 1.10
CA LEU A 190 41.32 -21.57 -0.17
C LEU A 190 40.38 -22.36 -1.09
N LYS A 191 40.28 -21.97 -2.36
CA LYS A 191 39.65 -22.77 -3.42
C LYS A 191 40.56 -22.85 -4.64
N ARG A 192 40.49 -23.95 -5.39
CA ARG A 192 41.18 -24.08 -6.69
C ARG A 192 40.17 -23.90 -7.80
N ASP A 193 40.26 -22.78 -8.53
CA ASP A 193 39.43 -22.50 -9.70
C ASP A 193 40.31 -22.53 -10.94
N GLY A 194 39.98 -23.41 -11.89
CA GLY A 194 40.79 -23.60 -13.09
C GLY A 194 42.25 -24.03 -12.83
N GLY A 195 42.53 -24.65 -11.67
CA GLY A 195 43.87 -25.09 -11.27
C GLY A 195 44.68 -24.08 -10.46
N ILE A 196 44.22 -22.84 -10.37
CA ILE A 196 44.88 -21.74 -9.64
C ILE A 196 44.32 -21.66 -8.22
N LEU A 197 45.19 -21.55 -7.22
CA LEU A 197 44.78 -21.42 -5.83
C LEU A 197 44.38 -19.97 -5.50
N ASN A 198 43.11 -19.79 -5.12
CA ASN A 198 42.47 -18.51 -4.86
C ASN A 198 42.03 -18.38 -3.40
N ILE A 199 42.08 -17.17 -2.87
CA ILE A 199 41.61 -16.85 -1.52
C ILE A 199 40.23 -16.22 -1.60
N TYR A 200 39.34 -16.81 -0.83
CA TYR A 200 37.99 -16.36 -0.62
C TYR A 200 37.82 -15.95 0.83
N ARG A 201 36.98 -14.96 1.09
CA ARG A 201 36.50 -14.76 2.45
C ARG A 201 35.57 -15.91 2.80
N LYS A 202 35.79 -16.53 3.97
CA LYS A 202 34.90 -17.56 4.49
C LYS A 202 33.52 -16.94 4.69
N ASP A 203 32.52 -17.54 4.06
CA ASP A 203 31.13 -17.30 4.37
C ASP A 203 30.88 -17.61 5.85
N ASP A 204 30.21 -16.72 6.57
CA ASP A 204 30.10 -16.84 8.03
C ASP A 204 29.29 -18.10 8.42
N ARG A 205 28.52 -18.71 7.48
CA ARG A 205 27.71 -19.95 7.64
C ARG A 205 28.35 -21.11 8.45
N ILE A 206 29.66 -21.37 8.34
CA ILE A 206 30.32 -22.54 8.98
C ILE A 206 30.62 -22.32 10.48
N LEU A 207 30.83 -21.07 10.92
CA LEU A 207 31.13 -20.76 12.33
C LEU A 207 29.87 -20.92 13.21
N ILE A 208 28.68 -20.74 12.63
CA ILE A 208 27.41 -20.98 13.31
C ILE A 208 27.14 -22.47 13.52
N GLN A 209 27.60 -23.34 12.63
CA GLN A 209 27.41 -24.79 12.73
C GLN A 209 28.09 -25.34 14.00
N GLU A 210 29.33 -24.91 14.29
CA GLU A 210 30.05 -25.29 15.52
C GLU A 210 29.42 -24.71 16.79
N LEU A 211 28.81 -23.52 16.70
CA LEU A 211 28.12 -22.86 17.81
C LEU A 211 26.75 -23.53 18.09
N LEU A 212 26.04 -23.95 17.04
CA LEU A 212 24.81 -24.72 17.13
C LEU A 212 25.06 -26.14 17.66
N GLU A 213 26.20 -26.77 17.38
CA GLU A 213 26.58 -28.03 18.05
C GLU A 213 26.88 -27.84 19.55
N LYS A 214 27.46 -26.70 19.93
CA LYS A 214 27.62 -26.28 21.34
C LYS A 214 26.30 -25.92 22.03
N ILE A 215 25.26 -25.54 21.27
CA ILE A 215 23.89 -25.29 21.78
C ILE A 215 23.09 -26.61 21.84
N LYS A 216 23.21 -27.49 20.84
CA LYS A 216 22.66 -28.86 20.83
C LYS A 216 23.14 -29.67 22.04
N SER A 217 24.42 -29.56 22.38
CA SER A 217 24.99 -30.19 23.59
C SER A 217 24.48 -29.61 24.92
N LYS A 218 23.70 -28.52 24.88
CA LYS A 218 23.07 -27.88 26.06
C LYS A 218 21.53 -28.01 26.13
N LYS A 219 20.89 -28.82 25.26
CA LYS A 219 19.46 -29.22 25.27
C LYS A 219 18.47 -28.11 25.72
N ILE A 220 18.24 -27.13 24.85
CA ILE A 220 17.11 -26.18 24.97
C ILE A 220 16.00 -26.65 24.03
N LEU A 221 14.78 -26.81 24.55
CA LEU A 221 13.60 -27.19 23.74
C LEU A 221 13.24 -26.05 22.79
N ILE A 222 13.08 -26.40 21.53
CA ILE A 222 12.51 -25.57 20.47
C ILE A 222 11.28 -26.31 19.94
N ASP A 223 10.23 -25.55 19.67
CA ASP A 223 8.94 -26.00 19.13
C ASP A 223 9.10 -26.78 17.81
N SER A 224 8.39 -27.90 17.70
CA SER A 224 8.45 -28.89 16.61
C SER A 224 8.14 -28.34 15.21
N GLU A 225 7.45 -27.21 15.11
CA GLU A 225 7.19 -26.52 13.84
C GLU A 225 8.44 -25.79 13.29
N LEU A 226 9.32 -25.34 14.18
CA LEU A 226 10.61 -24.76 13.80
C LEU A 226 11.56 -25.83 13.25
N GLU A 227 11.47 -27.06 13.75
CA GLU A 227 12.30 -28.20 13.35
C GLU A 227 12.10 -28.62 11.87
N ASN A 228 10.90 -28.42 11.33
CA ASN A 228 10.57 -28.69 9.93
C ASN A 228 10.96 -27.54 8.99
N THR A 229 10.93 -26.30 9.48
CA THR A 229 11.35 -25.11 8.72
C THR A 229 12.87 -24.94 8.71
N ILE A 230 13.56 -25.33 9.79
CA ILE A 230 15.03 -25.27 9.94
C ILE A 230 15.77 -26.20 8.97
N LYS A 231 15.15 -27.30 8.52
CA LYS A 231 15.78 -28.26 7.61
C LYS A 231 15.99 -27.73 6.18
N LYS A 232 15.56 -26.52 5.85
CA LYS A 232 15.43 -26.05 4.47
C LYS A 232 16.28 -24.85 4.05
N ASP A 233 16.92 -24.07 4.93
CA ASP A 233 17.57 -22.85 4.45
C ASP A 233 18.77 -22.33 5.26
N GLU A 234 19.85 -22.01 4.54
CA GLU A 234 21.26 -21.93 4.99
C GLU A 234 21.72 -20.54 5.46
N LYS A 235 20.83 -19.56 5.48
CA LYS A 235 21.20 -18.24 4.98
C LYS A 235 21.13 -17.15 6.09
N LEU A 236 20.93 -17.59 7.35
CA LEU A 236 20.53 -16.77 8.52
C LEU A 236 21.63 -16.06 9.34
N PHE A 237 22.92 -16.12 9.00
CA PHE A 237 23.98 -15.83 9.99
C PHE A 237 24.73 -14.50 9.85
N ASP A 238 24.99 -14.01 8.65
CA ASP A 238 25.99 -12.94 8.41
C ASP A 238 25.59 -11.58 9.01
N TYR A 239 24.30 -11.35 9.29
CA TYR A 239 23.82 -10.11 9.91
C TYR A 239 24.06 -10.06 11.44
N TYR A 240 24.21 -11.20 12.11
CA TYR A 240 24.33 -11.24 13.57
C TYR A 240 25.71 -10.72 14.05
N THR A 241 26.73 -10.85 13.21
CA THR A 241 28.12 -10.48 13.50
C THR A 241 28.36 -8.97 13.39
N ASP A 242 27.78 -8.30 12.40
CA ASP A 242 27.96 -6.84 12.20
C ASP A 242 27.16 -5.99 13.20
N PHE A 243 25.98 -6.46 13.64
CA PHE A 243 25.21 -5.77 14.67
C PHE A 243 25.88 -5.85 16.05
N SER A 244 26.51 -6.98 16.38
CA SER A 244 27.24 -7.17 17.65
C SER A 244 28.49 -6.31 17.81
N LYS A 245 29.07 -5.85 16.70
CA LYS A 245 30.25 -4.96 16.70
C LYS A 245 29.90 -3.49 16.92
N ASN A 246 28.69 -3.06 16.58
CA ASN A 246 28.31 -1.64 16.58
C ASN A 246 27.18 -1.26 17.53
N ASN A 247 26.49 -2.20 18.20
CA ASN A 247 25.63 -1.90 19.36
C ASN A 247 25.44 -3.12 20.29
N TYR A 248 25.28 -2.84 21.57
CA TYR A 248 25.23 -3.78 22.69
C TYR A 248 24.15 -4.87 22.56
N ILE A 249 24.48 -6.05 22.05
CA ILE A 249 23.72 -7.27 22.38
C ILE A 249 24.37 -7.91 23.61
N LYS A 250 23.89 -7.57 24.81
CA LYS A 250 24.13 -8.40 25.99
C LYS A 250 23.34 -9.69 25.85
N ILE A 251 24.03 -10.77 25.48
CA ILE A 251 23.52 -12.14 25.61
C ILE A 251 23.05 -12.33 27.06
N LYS A 252 21.82 -12.84 27.25
CA LYS A 252 21.25 -13.17 28.57
C LYS A 252 22.31 -13.84 29.45
N LYS A 253 22.80 -13.12 30.46
CA LYS A 253 23.72 -13.70 31.44
C LYS A 253 22.85 -14.45 32.44
N LEU A 254 22.90 -15.78 32.40
CA LEU A 254 22.34 -16.59 33.48
C LEU A 254 23.26 -16.41 34.68
N GLU A 255 22.79 -15.68 35.69
CA GLU A 255 23.51 -15.55 36.95
C GLU A 255 23.20 -16.78 37.80
N TYR A 256 24.26 -17.53 38.13
CA TYR A 256 24.16 -18.65 39.06
C TYR A 256 23.84 -18.13 40.46
N LEU A 257 22.82 -18.71 41.09
CA LEU A 257 22.36 -18.34 42.42
C LEU A 257 22.94 -19.27 43.48
N PHE A 258 22.57 -20.55 43.44
CA PHE A 258 23.04 -21.59 44.37
C PHE A 258 22.75 -22.99 43.82
N ASN A 259 23.38 -24.01 44.43
CA ASN A 259 23.15 -25.42 44.13
C ASN A 259 22.04 -25.97 45.04
N TRP A 260 21.03 -26.60 44.44
CA TRP A 260 19.87 -27.17 45.13
C TRP A 260 20.25 -28.37 46.01
N GLU A 261 21.22 -29.17 45.58
CA GLU A 261 21.63 -30.38 46.30
C GLU A 261 22.45 -30.09 47.55
N ASP A 262 23.06 -28.91 47.61
CA ASP A 262 23.87 -28.50 48.76
C ASP A 262 23.03 -28.08 49.97
N ILE A 263 21.69 -27.99 49.85
CA ILE A 263 20.81 -27.55 50.94
C ILE A 263 20.20 -28.78 51.64
N PRO A 264 20.17 -28.84 52.99
CA PRO A 264 20.49 -27.78 53.96
C PRO A 264 21.96 -27.63 54.37
N GLU A 265 22.83 -28.58 54.07
CA GLU A 265 24.17 -28.74 54.65
C GLU A 265 25.13 -27.59 54.34
N ASN A 266 25.08 -27.02 53.14
CA ASN A 266 25.87 -25.90 52.66
C ASN A 266 24.98 -24.83 52.02
N ASN A 267 24.55 -23.87 52.84
CA ASN A 267 23.55 -22.86 52.47
C ASN A 267 24.12 -21.44 52.31
N ALA A 268 25.44 -21.27 52.25
CA ALA A 268 26.08 -19.96 52.18
C ALA A 268 25.67 -19.15 50.94
N GLU A 269 25.57 -19.81 49.78
CA GLU A 269 25.14 -19.19 48.52
C GLU A 269 23.65 -18.84 48.53
N LEU A 270 22.81 -19.72 49.10
CA LEU A 270 21.39 -19.46 49.32
C LEU A 270 21.19 -18.24 50.22
N ILE A 271 21.91 -18.15 51.33
CA ILE A 271 21.87 -16.99 52.24
C ILE A 271 22.32 -15.71 51.54
N LYS A 272 23.39 -15.79 50.73
CA LYS A 272 23.90 -14.65 49.95
C LYS A 272 22.86 -14.15 48.95
N PHE A 273 22.22 -15.06 48.22
CA PHE A 273 21.12 -14.74 47.29
C PHE A 273 19.94 -14.10 48.03
N LEU A 274 19.46 -14.71 49.12
CA LEU A 274 18.30 -14.22 49.87
C LEU A 274 18.54 -12.82 50.45
N LYS A 275 19.74 -12.50 50.92
CA LYS A 275 20.09 -11.14 51.37
C LYS A 275 20.34 -10.16 50.24
N GLY A 276 21.14 -10.56 49.25
CA GLY A 276 21.59 -9.68 48.18
C GLY A 276 20.45 -9.33 47.23
N ASP A 277 19.88 -10.36 46.60
CA ASP A 277 18.88 -10.21 45.55
C ASP A 277 17.48 -9.96 46.08
N LEU A 278 17.09 -10.67 47.15
CA LEU A 278 15.73 -10.58 47.70
C LEU A 278 15.63 -9.67 48.92
N LYS A 279 16.75 -9.09 49.40
CA LYS A 279 16.78 -8.15 50.53
C LYS A 279 16.18 -8.72 51.82
N ILE A 280 16.29 -10.03 52.02
CA ILE A 280 15.74 -10.75 53.19
C ILE A 280 16.80 -10.81 54.31
N GLU A 281 16.90 -9.73 55.08
CA GLU A 281 17.93 -9.57 56.13
C GLU A 281 17.81 -10.56 57.30
N TRP A 282 16.61 -11.05 57.60
CA TRP A 282 16.39 -11.91 58.77
C TRP A 282 16.93 -13.34 58.62
N ILE A 283 17.45 -13.70 57.44
CA ILE A 283 17.88 -15.06 57.11
C ILE A 283 19.09 -15.55 57.91
N GLU A 284 19.88 -14.65 58.52
CA GLU A 284 21.00 -15.03 59.39
C GLU A 284 20.50 -15.87 60.56
N ASN A 285 21.06 -17.07 60.75
CA ASN A 285 20.65 -18.02 61.78
C ASN A 285 19.19 -18.51 61.65
N ALA A 286 18.58 -18.41 60.46
CA ALA A 286 17.31 -19.06 60.19
C ALA A 286 17.50 -20.58 60.08
N LYS A 287 16.51 -21.35 60.52
CA LYS A 287 16.49 -22.80 60.38
C LYS A 287 16.12 -23.14 58.94
N ILE A 288 17.01 -23.84 58.22
CA ILE A 288 16.82 -24.27 56.84
C ILE A 288 16.67 -25.78 56.84
N GLU A 289 15.56 -26.28 56.30
CA GLU A 289 15.26 -27.71 56.21
C GLU A 289 14.87 -28.05 54.77
N LYS A 290 15.27 -29.22 54.29
CA LYS A 290 14.82 -29.79 53.01
C LYS A 290 13.93 -31.01 53.31
N SER A 291 12.83 -31.16 52.58
CA SER A 291 11.90 -32.28 52.74
C SER A 291 12.55 -33.62 52.40
N ASP A 292 12.00 -34.71 52.94
CA ASP A 292 12.51 -36.08 52.74
C ASP A 292 12.55 -36.51 51.25
N ASP A 293 11.66 -35.94 50.42
CA ASP A 293 11.64 -36.15 48.97
C ASP A 293 12.60 -35.23 48.19
N GLY A 294 13.28 -34.31 48.87
CA GLY A 294 14.22 -33.35 48.29
C GLY A 294 13.57 -32.21 47.50
N LYS A 295 12.23 -32.14 47.44
CA LYS A 295 11.50 -31.22 46.55
C LYS A 295 11.16 -29.88 47.18
N VAL A 296 11.24 -29.75 48.50
CA VAL A 296 10.83 -28.54 49.21
C VAL A 296 11.93 -28.10 50.16
N ILE A 297 12.39 -26.85 50.03
CA ILE A 297 13.26 -26.21 51.03
C ILE A 297 12.42 -25.22 51.82
N THR A 298 12.42 -25.37 53.13
CA THR A 298 11.70 -24.53 54.08
C THR A 298 12.68 -23.75 54.93
N ILE A 299 12.51 -22.43 55.02
CA ILE A 299 13.34 -21.57 55.86
C ILE A 299 12.48 -20.84 56.87
N THR A 300 12.82 -21.00 58.16
CA THR A 300 12.03 -20.49 59.28
C THR A 300 12.86 -19.70 60.28
N LYS A 301 12.29 -18.60 60.79
CA LYS A 301 12.83 -17.86 61.93
C LYS A 301 11.70 -17.14 62.67
N GLY A 302 11.33 -17.64 63.84
CA GLY A 302 10.12 -17.18 64.54
C GLY A 302 8.87 -17.48 63.71
N GLU A 303 8.03 -16.47 63.46
CA GLU A 303 6.81 -16.60 62.65
C GLU A 303 7.04 -16.49 61.13
N LYS A 304 8.26 -16.17 60.70
CA LYS A 304 8.62 -15.95 59.29
C LYS A 304 8.91 -17.28 58.59
N LEU A 305 8.40 -17.43 57.37
CA LEU A 305 8.44 -18.66 56.59
C LEU A 305 8.69 -18.35 55.11
N LEU A 306 9.70 -19.02 54.53
CA LEU A 306 9.98 -19.07 53.10
C LEU A 306 9.95 -20.52 52.65
N ILE A 307 9.35 -20.78 51.48
CA ILE A 307 9.28 -22.11 50.91
C ILE A 307 9.74 -22.06 49.45
N PHE A 308 10.77 -22.82 49.10
CA PHE A 308 11.10 -23.13 47.71
C PHE A 308 10.53 -24.50 47.35
N LYS A 309 9.80 -24.59 46.24
CA LYS A 309 9.26 -25.84 45.70
C LYS A 309 9.88 -26.13 44.35
N LEU A 310 10.41 -27.34 44.19
CA LEU A 310 10.94 -27.86 42.95
C LEU A 310 9.79 -28.37 42.08
N ASP A 311 9.68 -27.84 40.87
CA ASP A 311 8.83 -28.35 39.80
C ASP A 311 9.70 -29.06 38.77
N GLU A 312 9.72 -30.39 38.83
CA GLU A 312 10.55 -31.24 37.96
C GLU A 312 10.03 -31.32 36.53
N GLU A 313 8.71 -31.19 36.31
CA GLU A 313 8.09 -31.25 34.98
C GLU A 313 8.42 -29.99 34.18
N GLU A 314 8.29 -28.82 34.80
CA GLU A 314 8.57 -27.52 34.17
C GLU A 314 10.03 -27.07 34.32
N LYS A 315 10.87 -27.83 35.04
CA LYS A 315 12.28 -27.51 35.35
C LYS A 315 12.45 -26.13 35.98
N LYS A 316 11.64 -25.82 36.98
CA LYS A 316 11.62 -24.53 37.66
C LYS A 316 11.60 -24.70 39.18
N ILE A 317 11.94 -23.61 39.86
CA ILE A 317 11.73 -23.49 41.30
C ILE A 317 10.79 -22.33 41.56
N ILE A 318 9.77 -22.60 42.38
CA ILE A 318 8.80 -21.61 42.83
C ILE A 318 9.16 -21.22 44.26
N LEU A 319 9.45 -19.95 44.46
CA LEU A 319 9.60 -19.34 45.77
C LEU A 319 8.25 -18.79 46.25
N GLU A 320 7.78 -19.27 47.39
CA GLU A 320 6.61 -18.80 48.11
C GLU A 320 7.05 -18.10 49.40
N VAL A 321 6.77 -16.79 49.49
CA VAL A 321 6.93 -16.01 50.72
C VAL A 321 5.57 -15.92 51.40
N ARG A 322 5.48 -16.24 52.69
CA ARG A 322 4.21 -16.18 53.43
C ARG A 322 3.65 -14.74 53.40
N GLY A 323 2.60 -14.51 52.60
CA GLY A 323 1.97 -13.19 52.39
C GLY A 323 2.48 -12.37 51.18
N GLY A 324 3.34 -12.93 50.31
CA GLY A 324 3.90 -12.24 49.13
C GLY A 324 3.60 -12.93 47.79
N GLU A 325 3.98 -12.28 46.69
CA GLU A 325 3.89 -12.83 45.32
C GLU A 325 4.84 -14.02 45.11
N LYS A 326 4.42 -15.00 44.30
CA LYS A 326 5.26 -16.15 43.92
C LYS A 326 6.31 -15.71 42.89
N GLN A 327 7.55 -16.17 43.04
CA GLN A 327 8.64 -15.89 42.10
C GLN A 327 9.18 -17.20 41.50
N GLU A 328 9.44 -17.22 40.20
CA GLU A 328 9.92 -18.39 39.45
C GLU A 328 11.41 -18.25 39.07
N TYR A 329 12.17 -19.33 39.22
CA TYR A 329 13.60 -19.43 38.86
C TYR A 329 13.88 -20.66 38.00
N ILE A 330 14.94 -20.60 37.17
CA ILE A 330 15.30 -21.70 36.26
C ILE A 330 16.17 -22.72 36.99
N LEU A 331 15.84 -24.00 36.79
CA LEU A 331 16.62 -25.15 37.23
C LEU A 331 17.48 -25.71 36.09
N LYS A 332 18.77 -25.97 36.32
CA LYS A 332 19.64 -26.64 35.34
C LYS A 332 20.47 -27.74 35.98
N LYS A 333 20.46 -28.92 35.38
CA LYS A 333 21.30 -30.06 35.78
C LYS A 333 22.69 -29.94 35.14
N ASP A 334 23.74 -29.83 35.95
CA ASP A 334 25.12 -29.70 35.49
C ASP A 334 25.95 -30.88 35.98
N ARG A 335 26.24 -31.82 35.06
CA ARG A 335 26.98 -33.09 35.23
C ARG A 335 26.43 -34.08 36.28
N VAL A 336 25.98 -33.64 37.45
CA VAL A 336 25.27 -34.45 38.47
C VAL A 336 24.28 -33.61 39.29
N ASP A 337 24.56 -32.33 39.53
CA ASP A 337 23.84 -31.48 40.50
C ASP A 337 22.82 -30.53 39.86
N LEU A 338 21.77 -30.18 40.62
CA LEU A 338 20.74 -29.23 40.21
C LEU A 338 21.10 -27.79 40.65
N LYS A 339 21.37 -26.90 39.71
CA LYS A 339 21.76 -25.49 39.98
C LYS A 339 20.67 -24.50 39.59
N ILE A 340 20.54 -23.43 40.38
CA ILE A 340 19.51 -22.38 40.21
C ILE A 340 20.08 -21.14 39.55
N TYR A 341 19.34 -20.57 38.59
CA TYR A 341 19.75 -19.37 37.85
C TYR A 341 18.66 -18.31 37.78
N LYS A 342 19.08 -17.03 37.77
CA LYS A 342 18.22 -15.86 37.52
C LYS A 342 18.35 -15.40 36.06
N ILE A 343 17.23 -14.94 35.47
CA ILE A 343 17.22 -14.29 34.16
C ILE A 343 17.25 -12.77 34.38
N GLU A 344 18.27 -12.07 33.88
CA GLU A 344 18.19 -10.62 33.72
C GLU A 344 17.14 -10.27 32.64
N LYS A 345 16.13 -9.47 32.99
CA LYS A 345 15.20 -8.87 32.01
C LYS A 345 15.93 -7.79 31.22
N ILE A 346 15.66 -7.75 29.91
CA ILE A 346 16.18 -6.75 28.96
C ILE A 346 15.72 -5.34 29.39
N HIS A 347 16.62 -4.35 29.32
CA HIS A 347 16.30 -2.94 29.56
C HIS A 347 15.53 -2.33 28.37
N THR A 348 14.63 -1.40 28.69
CA THR A 348 13.68 -0.72 27.80
C THR A 348 14.29 0.13 26.66
N GLU A 349 15.60 0.37 26.65
CA GLU A 349 16.28 1.24 25.67
C GLU A 349 16.43 0.60 24.26
N ASP A 350 16.48 -0.73 24.18
CA ASP A 350 16.57 -1.45 22.90
C ASP A 350 15.23 -1.48 22.13
N ILE A 351 14.10 -1.44 22.85
CA ILE A 351 12.75 -1.39 22.28
C ILE A 351 12.46 -0.01 21.66
N GLU A 352 12.94 1.07 22.26
CA GLU A 352 12.81 2.43 21.70
C GLU A 352 13.56 2.61 20.38
N SER A 353 14.76 2.02 20.27
CA SER A 353 15.58 2.06 19.07
C SER A 353 14.95 1.26 17.93
N PHE A 354 14.31 0.13 18.23
CA PHE A 354 13.58 -0.66 17.24
C PHE A 354 12.23 -0.03 16.83
N ASN A 355 11.50 0.57 17.77
CA ASN A 355 10.30 1.35 17.45
C ASN A 355 10.62 2.49 16.49
N LYS A 356 11.81 3.13 16.59
CA LYS A 356 12.26 4.12 15.61
C LYS A 356 12.46 3.54 14.21
N ILE A 357 12.90 2.29 14.06
CA ILE A 357 13.07 1.61 12.75
C ILE A 357 11.72 1.14 12.20
N LEU A 358 10.86 0.57 13.03
CA LEU A 358 9.49 0.16 12.64
C LEU A 358 8.63 1.36 12.21
N LEU A 359 8.88 2.52 12.82
CA LEU A 359 8.28 3.81 12.47
C LEU A 359 9.10 4.60 11.44
N SER A 360 10.23 4.06 10.96
CA SER A 360 11.04 4.71 9.92
C SER A 360 10.40 4.55 8.53
N ASP A 361 10.59 5.54 7.66
CA ASP A 361 10.00 5.59 6.32
C ASP A 361 10.65 4.64 5.28
N THR A 362 11.49 3.71 5.74
CA THR A 362 12.18 2.76 4.88
C THR A 362 11.21 1.80 4.18
N SER A 363 11.51 1.42 2.93
CA SER A 363 10.69 0.48 2.12
C SER A 363 10.41 -0.84 2.84
N LEU A 364 11.39 -1.36 3.58
CA LEU A 364 11.29 -2.59 4.36
C LEU A 364 10.44 -2.43 5.62
N GLY A 365 10.62 -1.32 6.37
CA GLY A 365 9.77 -0.98 7.52
C GLY A 365 8.30 -0.88 7.13
N LYS A 366 8.01 -0.30 5.96
CA LYS A 366 6.65 -0.21 5.38
C LYS A 366 6.04 -1.59 5.06
N LYS A 367 6.79 -2.51 4.43
CA LYS A 367 6.29 -3.85 4.07
C LYS A 367 5.95 -4.72 5.29
N LEU A 368 6.83 -4.76 6.29
CA LEU A 368 6.64 -5.60 7.48
C LEU A 368 5.53 -5.08 8.39
N LYS A 369 5.48 -3.76 8.56
CA LYS A 369 4.36 -3.09 9.21
C LYS A 369 3.04 -3.44 8.53
N THR A 370 3.03 -3.48 7.19
CA THR A 370 1.83 -3.86 6.42
C THR A 370 1.36 -5.27 6.76
N SER A 371 2.23 -6.29 6.73
CA SER A 371 1.84 -7.70 6.96
C SER A 371 1.15 -7.93 8.32
N ILE A 372 1.71 -7.41 9.41
CA ILE A 372 1.14 -7.60 10.75
C ILE A 372 -0.06 -6.70 10.98
N THR A 373 -0.01 -5.46 10.51
CA THR A 373 -1.17 -4.57 10.54
C THR A 373 -2.32 -5.18 9.75
N THR A 374 -2.07 -5.95 8.68
CA THR A 374 -3.09 -6.74 7.97
C THR A 374 -3.73 -7.79 8.88
N ASN A 375 -2.97 -8.59 9.64
CA ASN A 375 -3.56 -9.57 10.56
C ASN A 375 -4.39 -8.91 11.68
N ILE A 376 -3.89 -7.81 12.25
CA ILE A 376 -4.64 -7.00 13.22
C ILE A 376 -5.90 -6.43 12.59
N GLU A 377 -5.82 -5.97 11.34
CA GLU A 377 -6.93 -5.40 10.59
C GLU A 377 -8.00 -6.43 10.25
N VAL A 378 -7.62 -7.62 9.77
CA VAL A 378 -8.55 -8.74 9.52
C VAL A 378 -9.28 -9.12 10.81
N ALA A 379 -8.53 -9.31 11.89
CA ALA A 379 -9.06 -9.61 13.21
C ALA A 379 -10.03 -8.51 13.71
N TYR A 380 -9.64 -7.25 13.53
CA TYR A 380 -10.46 -6.10 13.86
C TYR A 380 -11.72 -6.00 12.99
N ASN A 381 -11.64 -6.35 11.71
CA ASN A 381 -12.79 -6.36 10.82
C ASN A 381 -13.82 -7.42 11.22
N LEU A 382 -13.42 -8.51 11.90
CA LEU A 382 -14.32 -9.54 12.40
C LEU A 382 -14.98 -9.23 13.76
N THR A 383 -14.34 -8.37 14.56
CA THR A 383 -14.75 -8.15 15.96
C THR A 383 -15.11 -6.70 16.29
N SER A 384 -14.62 -5.76 15.50
CA SER A 384 -14.78 -4.31 15.66
C SER A 384 -14.37 -3.76 17.02
N ASP A 385 -13.52 -4.49 17.76
CA ASP A 385 -13.06 -4.16 19.11
C ASP A 385 -11.52 -4.25 19.22
N MET A 386 -10.85 -3.10 19.15
CA MET A 386 -9.39 -3.01 19.28
C MET A 386 -8.87 -3.48 20.64
N GLY A 387 -9.66 -3.36 21.71
CA GLY A 387 -9.28 -3.82 23.04
C GLY A 387 -9.23 -5.35 23.10
N LYS A 388 -10.23 -6.01 22.51
CA LYS A 388 -10.24 -7.48 22.32
C LYS A 388 -9.04 -7.92 21.47
N ILE A 389 -8.74 -7.20 20.39
CA ILE A 389 -7.58 -7.50 19.54
C ILE A 389 -6.26 -7.36 20.30
N ALA A 390 -6.05 -6.26 21.02
CA ALA A 390 -4.84 -6.07 21.83
C ALA A 390 -4.69 -7.18 22.89
N LYS A 391 -5.79 -7.60 23.54
CA LYS A 391 -5.78 -8.70 24.51
C LYS A 391 -5.39 -10.03 23.87
N ILE A 392 -5.94 -10.35 22.69
CA ILE A 392 -5.62 -11.59 21.97
C ILE A 392 -4.18 -11.56 21.49
N ALA A 393 -3.73 -10.46 20.88
CA ALA A 393 -2.35 -10.27 20.46
C ALA A 393 -1.36 -10.51 21.61
N LYS A 394 -1.63 -9.95 22.80
CA LYS A 394 -0.79 -10.13 23.98
C LYS A 394 -0.76 -11.58 24.50
N LEU A 395 -1.92 -12.25 24.55
CA LEU A 395 -2.05 -13.56 25.20
C LEU A 395 -1.76 -14.74 24.27
N LYS A 396 -2.05 -14.60 22.97
CA LYS A 396 -2.08 -15.69 22.00
C LYS A 396 -1.26 -15.40 20.74
N GLY A 397 -0.64 -14.21 20.64
CA GLY A 397 0.18 -13.83 19.51
C GLY A 397 -0.60 -13.75 18.18
N ILE A 398 0.14 -13.86 17.06
CA ILE A 398 -0.43 -13.76 15.70
C ILE A 398 -1.39 -14.94 15.41
N LYS A 399 -1.02 -16.17 15.79
CA LYS A 399 -1.90 -17.34 15.69
C LYS A 399 -3.24 -17.11 16.41
N GLY A 400 -3.23 -16.37 17.51
CA GLY A 400 -4.44 -15.97 18.21
C GLY A 400 -5.36 -15.06 17.38
N LEU A 401 -4.79 -14.14 16.61
CA LEU A 401 -5.51 -13.23 15.72
C LEU A 401 -6.04 -13.96 14.48
N GLU A 402 -5.26 -14.88 13.90
CA GLU A 402 -5.64 -15.69 12.74
C GLU A 402 -6.82 -16.64 13.04
N ASN A 403 -6.93 -17.10 14.28
CA ASN A 403 -8.01 -18.01 14.72
C ASN A 403 -9.29 -17.28 15.16
N ILE A 404 -9.38 -15.96 14.99
CA ILE A 404 -10.61 -15.23 15.30
C ILE A 404 -11.67 -15.59 14.26
N VAL A 405 -12.83 -16.03 14.76
CA VAL A 405 -14.01 -16.33 13.96
C VAL A 405 -15.16 -15.39 14.32
N PRO A 406 -16.13 -15.18 13.41
CA PRO A 406 -17.34 -14.43 13.71
C PRO A 406 -18.08 -14.94 14.95
N GLU A 407 -18.50 -14.02 15.81
CA GLU A 407 -19.30 -14.30 17.01
C GLU A 407 -20.64 -13.55 16.93
N ILE A 408 -21.75 -14.24 17.20
CA ILE A 408 -23.08 -13.60 17.18
C ILE A 408 -23.24 -12.65 18.37
N GLY A 409 -23.79 -11.48 18.09
CA GLY A 409 -23.85 -10.32 18.97
C GLY A 409 -22.69 -9.35 18.76
N ILE A 410 -21.67 -9.72 17.98
CA ILE A 410 -20.52 -8.87 17.64
C ILE A 410 -20.58 -8.55 16.13
N PRO A 411 -20.71 -7.26 15.74
CA PRO A 411 -20.86 -6.89 14.34
C PRO A 411 -19.54 -7.02 13.56
N ILE A 412 -19.64 -7.60 12.37
CA ILE A 412 -18.54 -7.72 11.41
C ILE A 412 -18.52 -6.47 10.52
N ARG A 413 -17.34 -5.91 10.26
CA ARG A 413 -17.18 -4.81 9.29
C ARG A 413 -17.57 -5.30 7.90
N VAL A 414 -18.51 -4.59 7.29
CA VAL A 414 -19.04 -4.97 5.98
C VAL A 414 -17.98 -4.92 4.88
N MET A 415 -18.01 -5.87 3.96
CA MET A 415 -17.18 -5.84 2.75
C MET A 415 -17.59 -4.67 1.84
N LEU A 416 -16.62 -3.97 1.26
CA LEU A 416 -16.84 -2.76 0.46
C LEU A 416 -16.69 -3.05 -1.04
N ALA A 417 -17.60 -2.51 -1.83
CA ALA A 417 -17.52 -2.56 -3.29
C ALA A 417 -16.64 -1.44 -3.86
N GLN A 418 -15.97 -1.73 -4.98
CA GLN A 418 -15.31 -0.72 -5.81
C GLN A 418 -16.36 -0.03 -6.69
N LYS A 419 -16.25 1.29 -6.86
CA LYS A 419 -17.06 1.99 -7.87
C LYS A 419 -16.39 1.72 -9.21
N LEU A 420 -17.12 1.11 -10.14
CA LEU A 420 -16.70 1.10 -11.54
C LEU A 420 -17.41 2.29 -12.19
N GLY A 421 -16.63 3.28 -12.59
CA GLY A 421 -17.05 4.26 -13.60
C GLY A 421 -16.62 3.75 -14.97
N PRO A 422 -16.91 4.49 -16.05
CA PRO A 422 -16.26 4.21 -17.32
C PRO A 422 -14.75 4.27 -17.11
N GLU A 423 -14.04 3.25 -17.58
CA GLU A 423 -12.58 3.37 -17.71
C GLU A 423 -12.31 4.31 -18.87
N LEU A 424 -11.66 5.43 -18.55
CA LEU A 424 -11.35 6.47 -19.52
C LEU A 424 -9.88 6.37 -19.89
N PHE A 425 -9.62 6.07 -21.16
CA PHE A 425 -8.28 6.18 -21.76
C PHE A 425 -8.21 7.47 -22.55
N ASN A 426 -7.40 8.42 -22.10
CA ASN A 426 -7.18 9.65 -22.87
C ASN A 426 -6.50 9.29 -24.20
N TRP A 427 -7.25 9.48 -25.29
CA TRP A 427 -6.81 9.25 -26.66
C TRP A 427 -5.50 9.96 -26.96
N GLU A 428 -5.31 11.17 -26.44
CA GLU A 428 -4.14 12.03 -26.68
C GLU A 428 -2.89 11.49 -25.98
N ASP A 429 -3.02 10.96 -24.75
CA ASP A 429 -1.91 10.48 -23.92
C ASP A 429 -1.35 9.09 -24.31
N ILE A 430 -2.02 8.36 -25.21
CA ILE A 430 -1.64 6.97 -25.55
C ILE A 430 -0.22 6.88 -26.18
N PRO A 431 0.29 7.90 -26.92
CA PRO A 431 1.71 7.92 -27.32
C PRO A 431 2.34 9.34 -27.42
N GLU A 432 2.76 9.98 -26.32
CA GLU A 432 3.16 11.41 -26.41
C GLU A 432 4.60 11.85 -26.06
N HIS A 433 5.53 10.98 -25.67
CA HIS A 433 6.89 11.46 -25.34
C HIS A 433 7.98 10.89 -26.25
N LEU A 434 8.32 11.69 -27.28
CA LEU A 434 9.48 11.55 -28.16
C LEU A 434 10.60 12.47 -27.67
N PHE A 435 11.75 11.92 -27.28
CA PHE A 435 12.96 12.70 -27.00
C PHE A 435 14.03 12.42 -28.05
N ILE A 436 14.64 13.44 -28.66
CA ILE A 436 15.74 13.22 -29.61
C ILE A 436 17.01 12.88 -28.82
N TRP A 437 17.54 11.66 -28.95
CA TRP A 437 18.66 11.18 -28.13
C TRP A 437 19.85 12.15 -28.16
N ASN A 438 20.12 12.75 -29.31
CA ASN A 438 21.26 13.64 -29.51
C ASN A 438 21.09 15.04 -28.89
N GLU A 439 19.85 15.47 -28.62
CA GLU A 439 19.53 16.82 -28.13
C GLU A 439 19.39 16.92 -26.60
N ILE A 440 19.43 15.78 -25.89
CA ILE A 440 19.40 15.71 -24.42
C ILE A 440 20.76 16.17 -23.86
N ARG A 441 21.02 17.48 -23.88
CA ARG A 441 22.25 18.09 -23.33
C ARG A 441 22.07 19.41 -22.59
N GLU A 442 21.02 20.20 -22.84
CA GLU A 442 20.81 21.45 -22.07
C GLU A 442 19.38 22.03 -22.13
N LYS A 443 18.71 22.03 -23.28
CA LYS A 443 17.40 22.69 -23.47
C LYS A 443 16.21 21.86 -22.94
N ASP A 444 16.32 20.53 -23.02
CA ASP A 444 15.27 19.57 -22.60
C ASP A 444 15.58 18.83 -21.30
N SER A 445 16.66 19.17 -20.60
CA SER A 445 17.12 18.47 -19.38
C SER A 445 16.04 18.46 -18.28
N LYS A 446 15.36 19.59 -18.05
CA LYS A 446 14.24 19.67 -17.09
C LYS A 446 13.05 18.83 -17.52
N ARG A 447 12.68 18.88 -18.81
CA ARG A 447 11.54 18.11 -19.35
C ARG A 447 11.81 16.61 -19.28
N PHE A 448 13.03 16.19 -19.58
CA PHE A 448 13.48 14.80 -19.47
C PHE A 448 13.57 14.34 -18.00
N ILE A 449 14.03 15.18 -17.08
CA ILE A 449 14.05 14.90 -15.64
C ILE A 449 12.65 14.78 -15.05
N THR A 450 11.75 15.72 -15.33
CA THR A 450 10.34 15.63 -14.89
C THR A 450 9.65 14.41 -15.49
N PHE A 451 10.00 14.05 -16.73
CA PHE A 451 9.52 12.82 -17.34
C PHE A 451 10.02 11.56 -16.61
N LEU A 452 11.32 11.45 -16.33
CA LEU A 452 11.91 10.31 -15.60
C LEU A 452 11.34 10.22 -14.18
N GLU A 453 11.16 11.35 -13.49
CA GLU A 453 10.54 11.42 -12.18
C GLU A 453 9.11 10.84 -12.20
N LYS A 454 8.26 11.32 -13.12
CA LYS A 454 6.84 10.92 -13.22
C LYS A 454 6.68 9.44 -13.59
N ASN A 455 7.60 8.89 -14.38
CA ASN A 455 7.44 7.54 -14.95
C ASN A 455 8.27 6.45 -14.25
N LEU A 456 9.38 6.80 -13.60
CA LEU A 456 10.19 5.85 -12.81
C LEU A 456 9.91 5.92 -11.30
N GLU A 457 9.12 6.90 -10.86
CA GLU A 457 8.78 7.13 -9.44
C GLU A 457 10.02 7.36 -8.55
N LEU A 458 11.05 8.01 -9.11
CA LEU A 458 12.31 8.29 -8.42
C LEU A 458 12.36 9.75 -7.98
N GLU A 459 12.00 10.03 -6.73
CA GLU A 459 11.94 11.41 -6.21
C GLU A 459 13.29 12.15 -6.26
N TRP A 460 14.40 11.41 -6.14
CA TRP A 460 15.76 11.96 -6.14
C TRP A 460 16.16 12.57 -7.49
N ILE A 461 15.53 12.12 -8.59
CA ILE A 461 15.85 12.58 -9.96
C ILE A 461 15.56 14.08 -10.14
N LYS A 462 14.67 14.68 -9.34
CA LYS A 462 14.33 16.12 -9.38
C LYS A 462 15.54 17.05 -9.37
N ASN A 463 16.58 16.66 -8.63
CA ASN A 463 17.77 17.47 -8.41
C ASN A 463 19.02 16.86 -9.05
N ALA A 464 18.86 15.82 -9.89
CA ALA A 464 19.97 15.11 -10.49
C ALA A 464 20.57 15.87 -11.68
N GLU A 465 21.88 15.72 -11.88
CA GLU A 465 22.59 16.20 -13.07
C GLU A 465 22.62 15.11 -14.14
N ILE A 466 22.39 15.51 -15.40
CA ILE A 466 22.60 14.65 -16.57
C ILE A 466 24.02 14.87 -17.10
N LYS A 467 24.83 13.81 -17.19
CA LYS A 467 26.14 13.83 -17.83
C LYS A 467 26.20 12.79 -18.94
N ARG A 468 26.57 13.22 -20.14
CA ARG A 468 26.85 12.31 -21.24
C ARG A 468 28.28 11.77 -21.10
N ILE A 469 28.42 10.45 -21.11
CA ILE A 469 29.71 9.76 -20.99
C ILE A 469 30.30 9.53 -22.39
N ASP A 470 29.48 9.10 -23.35
CA ASP A 470 29.86 8.91 -24.75
C ASP A 470 28.64 9.04 -25.70
N GLU A 471 28.80 8.70 -26.98
CA GLU A 471 27.71 8.78 -27.97
C GLU A 471 26.49 7.91 -27.62
N ASN A 472 26.71 6.81 -26.89
CA ASN A 472 25.73 5.80 -26.56
C ASN A 472 25.38 5.80 -25.06
N THR A 473 26.13 6.48 -24.19
CA THR A 473 25.93 6.38 -22.73
C THR A 473 25.68 7.74 -22.08
N MET A 474 24.63 7.83 -21.26
CA MET A 474 24.31 8.95 -20.39
C MET A 474 24.17 8.51 -18.94
N VAL A 475 24.57 9.34 -17.99
CA VAL A 475 24.39 9.11 -16.55
C VAL A 475 23.60 10.25 -15.94
N VAL A 476 22.53 9.92 -15.22
CA VAL A 476 21.76 10.85 -14.39
C VAL A 476 22.12 10.56 -12.93
N LYS A 477 22.63 11.54 -12.20
CA LYS A 477 23.12 11.31 -10.83
C LYS A 477 22.88 12.49 -9.90
N ASP A 478 22.70 12.22 -8.63
CA ASP A 478 22.83 13.19 -7.55
C ASP A 478 24.04 12.83 -6.65
N ASN A 479 24.06 13.32 -5.41
CA ASN A 479 25.17 13.06 -4.47
C ASN A 479 25.21 11.63 -3.92
N GLU A 480 24.11 10.88 -3.98
CA GLU A 480 23.96 9.56 -3.34
C GLU A 480 23.52 8.46 -4.32
N ASN A 481 22.93 8.81 -5.46
CA ASN A 481 22.29 7.91 -6.41
C ASN A 481 22.75 8.16 -7.85
N SER A 482 22.77 7.11 -8.67
CA SER A 482 23.07 7.22 -10.10
C SER A 482 22.26 6.25 -10.95
N LEU A 483 21.89 6.70 -12.13
CA LEU A 483 21.16 5.99 -13.18
C LEU A 483 21.96 6.08 -14.48
N THR A 484 22.14 4.98 -15.20
CA THR A 484 22.83 4.97 -16.50
C THR A 484 21.84 4.64 -17.61
N LEU A 485 21.84 5.40 -18.70
CA LEU A 485 21.10 5.10 -19.93
C LEU A 485 22.10 4.72 -21.03
N ILE A 486 21.88 3.58 -21.69
CA ILE A 486 22.75 3.00 -22.72
C ILE A 486 21.94 2.79 -24.00
N LEU A 487 22.30 3.53 -25.06
CA LEU A 487 21.81 3.39 -26.41
C LEU A 487 22.38 2.13 -27.06
N ASN A 488 21.52 1.19 -27.41
CA ASN A 488 21.85 0.05 -28.24
C ASN A 488 21.29 0.28 -29.65
N LYS A 489 22.14 0.79 -30.55
CA LYS A 489 21.81 1.09 -31.95
C LYS A 489 21.38 -0.17 -32.74
N GLU A 490 21.99 -1.33 -32.48
CA GLU A 490 21.66 -2.58 -33.20
C GLU A 490 20.29 -3.14 -32.80
N LYS A 491 19.88 -2.93 -31.55
CA LYS A 491 18.61 -3.45 -31.02
C LYS A 491 17.50 -2.41 -31.01
N ASN A 492 17.75 -1.20 -31.50
CA ASN A 492 16.82 -0.07 -31.43
C ASN A 492 16.25 0.15 -30.02
N ILE A 493 17.09 0.07 -28.98
CA ILE A 493 16.66 0.30 -27.58
C ILE A 493 17.59 1.23 -26.81
N VAL A 494 17.05 1.89 -25.79
CA VAL A 494 17.79 2.49 -24.68
C VAL A 494 17.57 1.62 -23.44
N ASP A 495 18.65 1.01 -22.96
CA ASP A 495 18.69 0.30 -21.67
C ASP A 495 18.90 1.33 -20.55
N ILE A 496 18.05 1.33 -19.53
CA ILE A 496 18.26 2.11 -18.31
C ILE A 496 18.68 1.18 -17.18
N ASP A 497 19.88 1.39 -16.66
CA ASP A 497 20.48 0.66 -15.54
C ASP A 497 20.45 1.48 -14.25
N LEU A 498 19.77 0.94 -13.24
CA LEU A 498 19.63 1.52 -11.90
C LEU A 498 20.63 0.97 -10.88
N GLY A 499 21.55 0.07 -11.25
CA GLY A 499 22.54 -0.51 -10.35
C GLY A 499 22.04 -1.63 -9.41
N GLU A 500 20.75 -1.98 -9.46
CA GLU A 500 20.11 -2.99 -8.59
C GLU A 500 19.11 -3.89 -9.35
N ASN A 501 19.51 -4.48 -10.49
CA ASN A 501 18.68 -5.40 -11.31
C ASN A 501 17.35 -4.84 -11.88
N LYS A 502 17.08 -3.55 -11.78
CA LYS A 502 16.00 -2.90 -12.54
C LYS A 502 16.54 -2.36 -13.86
N LYS A 503 16.24 -3.08 -14.94
CA LYS A 503 16.53 -2.66 -16.32
C LYS A 503 15.23 -2.26 -17.02
N TYR A 504 15.12 -0.99 -17.42
CA TYR A 504 14.04 -0.55 -18.31
C TYR A 504 14.54 -0.52 -19.75
N LYS A 505 13.70 -0.92 -20.70
CA LYS A 505 14.00 -0.87 -22.14
C LYS A 505 13.02 0.07 -22.83
N TYR A 506 13.54 1.01 -23.60
CA TYR A 506 12.75 1.96 -24.38
C TYR A 506 13.16 1.91 -25.84
N LEU A 507 12.22 2.07 -26.77
CA LEU A 507 12.47 1.90 -28.20
C LEU A 507 13.07 3.16 -28.82
N LEU A 508 14.02 2.97 -29.74
CA LEU A 508 14.55 4.00 -30.63
C LEU A 508 13.78 4.00 -31.95
N LYS A 509 13.48 5.19 -32.47
CA LYS A 509 12.97 5.39 -33.82
C LYS A 509 13.97 6.16 -34.67
N GLU A 510 14.14 5.71 -35.90
CA GLU A 510 14.87 6.37 -36.97
C GLU A 510 13.89 7.19 -37.84
N ASN A 511 14.23 8.44 -38.16
CA ASN A 511 13.48 9.25 -39.13
C ASN A 511 14.49 9.92 -40.08
N ALA A 512 14.12 10.01 -41.37
CA ALA A 512 15.02 10.46 -42.43
C ALA A 512 14.73 11.93 -42.80
N GLU A 513 15.67 12.84 -42.56
CA GLU A 513 15.56 14.26 -42.91
C GLU A 513 16.15 14.52 -44.30
N TYR A 514 15.41 15.18 -45.19
CA TYR A 514 15.89 15.51 -46.54
C TYR A 514 17.10 16.44 -46.48
N LEU A 515 18.16 16.11 -47.22
CA LEU A 515 19.34 16.95 -47.35
C LEU A 515 19.38 17.65 -48.71
N PHE A 516 19.52 16.88 -49.79
CA PHE A 516 19.66 17.39 -51.16
C PHE A 516 19.36 16.28 -52.18
N SER A 517 19.10 16.66 -53.44
CA SER A 517 18.95 15.73 -54.55
C SER A 517 20.32 15.29 -55.10
N TRP A 518 20.47 14.01 -55.44
CA TRP A 518 21.64 13.45 -56.10
C TRP A 518 21.94 14.21 -57.40
N GLY A 519 23.19 14.64 -57.55
CA GLY A 519 23.64 15.49 -58.64
C GLY A 519 23.65 16.99 -58.33
N ASP A 520 22.98 17.44 -57.26
CA ASP A 520 23.10 18.82 -56.73
C ASP A 520 24.39 18.97 -55.93
N VAL A 521 25.45 19.38 -56.64
CA VAL A 521 26.77 19.61 -56.05
C VAL A 521 26.74 20.76 -55.03
N SER A 522 25.85 21.75 -55.20
CA SER A 522 25.74 22.89 -54.27
C SER A 522 25.13 22.46 -52.95
N GLY A 523 24.06 21.66 -53.00
CA GLY A 523 23.45 21.04 -51.82
C GLY A 523 24.41 20.12 -51.07
N LEU A 524 25.17 19.30 -51.80
CA LEU A 524 26.20 18.44 -51.21
C LEU A 524 27.32 19.26 -50.55
N LEU A 525 27.84 20.30 -51.21
CA LEU A 525 28.86 21.19 -50.63
C LEU A 525 28.37 21.89 -49.37
N LYS A 526 27.11 22.34 -49.36
CA LYS A 526 26.47 22.92 -48.18
C LYS A 526 26.41 21.91 -47.04
N HIS A 527 25.99 20.67 -47.29
CA HIS A 527 25.99 19.61 -46.28
C HIS A 527 27.41 19.33 -45.73
N LEU A 528 28.40 19.18 -46.61
CA LEU A 528 29.80 18.95 -46.22
C LEU A 528 30.31 20.08 -45.32
N LYS A 529 29.93 21.33 -45.57
CA LYS A 529 30.32 22.51 -44.80
C LYS A 529 29.53 22.69 -43.51
N ASP A 530 28.21 22.74 -43.60
CA ASP A 530 27.34 23.13 -42.50
C ASP A 530 27.19 21.99 -41.49
N ASP A 531 27.06 20.75 -41.96
CA ASP A 531 26.83 19.58 -41.11
C ASP A 531 28.12 18.84 -40.74
N LEU A 532 29.03 18.62 -41.70
CA LEU A 532 30.27 17.85 -41.47
C LEU A 532 31.51 18.72 -41.23
N LYS A 533 31.41 20.05 -41.36
CA LYS A 533 32.51 21.02 -41.14
C LYS A 533 33.73 20.80 -42.05
N ILE A 534 33.54 20.23 -43.23
CA ILE A 534 34.57 19.96 -44.25
C ILE A 534 34.68 21.14 -45.22
N ASN A 535 35.22 22.25 -44.73
CA ASN A 535 35.27 23.52 -45.48
C ASN A 535 36.19 23.47 -46.72
N TRP A 536 37.16 22.55 -46.77
CA TRP A 536 38.10 22.49 -47.89
C TRP A 536 37.44 21.98 -49.18
N ALA A 537 36.31 21.27 -49.08
CA ALA A 537 35.59 20.69 -50.22
C ALA A 537 35.07 21.76 -51.20
N GLU A 538 34.75 22.97 -50.72
CA GLU A 538 34.31 24.11 -51.58
C GLU A 538 35.36 24.50 -52.63
N ASN A 539 36.63 24.21 -52.36
CA ASN A 539 37.77 24.59 -53.20
C ASN A 539 38.49 23.35 -53.77
N ALA A 540 37.83 22.20 -53.78
CA ALA A 540 38.39 20.94 -54.29
C ALA A 540 38.08 20.76 -55.79
N GLU A 541 38.90 19.97 -56.48
CA GLU A 541 38.57 19.48 -57.82
C GLU A 541 37.47 18.41 -57.70
N ILE A 542 36.34 18.60 -58.39
CA ILE A 542 35.17 17.72 -58.31
C ILE A 542 35.08 16.90 -59.59
N LYS A 543 35.07 15.57 -59.48
CA LYS A 543 34.89 14.64 -60.60
C LYS A 543 33.68 13.75 -60.36
N LYS A 544 32.78 13.69 -61.34
CA LYS A 544 31.71 12.68 -61.39
C LYS A 544 32.26 11.44 -62.10
N GLY A 545 32.00 10.25 -61.54
CA GLY A 545 32.41 8.99 -62.16
C GLY A 545 31.60 8.67 -63.43
N ASP A 546 32.15 7.82 -64.29
CA ASP A 546 31.59 7.53 -65.63
C ASP A 546 30.16 6.98 -65.62
N ASN A 547 29.71 6.40 -64.50
CA ASN A 547 28.38 5.83 -64.33
C ASN A 547 27.39 6.77 -63.60
N ASP A 548 27.79 8.01 -63.28
CA ASP A 548 27.01 9.01 -62.51
C ASP A 548 26.54 8.53 -61.11
N GLU A 549 27.23 7.50 -60.58
CA GLU A 549 26.99 6.91 -59.25
C GLU A 549 28.01 7.34 -58.21
N THR A 550 29.03 8.11 -58.59
CA THR A 550 30.06 8.61 -57.68
C THR A 550 30.39 10.07 -57.95
N ILE A 551 30.69 10.81 -56.88
CA ILE A 551 31.24 12.16 -56.89
C ILE A 551 32.47 12.16 -56.01
N THR A 552 33.62 12.50 -56.59
CA THR A 552 34.91 12.57 -55.88
C THR A 552 35.36 14.02 -55.76
N PHE A 553 35.81 14.40 -54.57
CA PHE A 553 36.41 15.69 -54.27
C PHE A 553 37.88 15.46 -53.93
N THR A 554 38.78 16.10 -54.66
CA THR A 554 40.23 15.99 -54.42
C THR A 554 40.86 17.36 -54.24
N LYS A 555 41.59 17.55 -53.14
CA LYS A 555 42.40 18.76 -52.91
C LYS A 555 43.68 18.38 -52.17
N GLU A 556 44.81 18.57 -52.83
CA GLU A 556 46.14 18.18 -52.31
C GLU A 556 46.16 16.69 -51.92
N SER A 557 46.45 16.35 -50.66
CA SER A 557 46.45 14.99 -50.13
C SER A 557 45.08 14.50 -49.63
N ASN A 558 44.05 15.36 -49.64
CA ASN A 558 42.72 15.00 -49.17
C ASN A 558 41.84 14.52 -50.33
N SER A 559 41.15 13.40 -50.09
CA SER A 559 40.15 12.88 -51.01
C SER A 559 38.88 12.49 -50.25
N LEU A 560 37.75 12.72 -50.90
CA LEU A 560 36.43 12.38 -50.40
C LEU A 560 35.65 11.76 -51.57
N LEU A 561 35.02 10.63 -51.33
CA LEU A 561 34.24 9.89 -52.32
C LEU A 561 32.80 9.75 -51.81
N PHE A 562 31.85 10.36 -52.50
CA PHE A 562 30.43 10.15 -52.28
C PHE A 562 29.91 9.18 -53.33
N LYS A 563 29.33 8.06 -52.91
CA LYS A 563 28.87 6.98 -53.78
C LYS A 563 27.42 6.61 -53.48
N ILE A 564 26.61 6.45 -54.51
CA ILE A 564 25.25 5.90 -54.37
C ILE A 564 25.21 4.42 -54.74
N ASN A 565 24.25 3.70 -54.17
CA ASN A 565 23.88 2.35 -54.53
C ASN A 565 22.37 2.28 -54.72
N LYS A 566 21.91 2.43 -55.96
CA LYS A 566 20.49 2.44 -56.30
C LYS A 566 19.79 1.11 -55.97
N LEU A 567 20.48 -0.02 -56.11
CA LEU A 567 19.92 -1.34 -55.79
C LEU A 567 19.67 -1.52 -54.28
N LYS A 568 20.47 -0.87 -53.45
CA LYS A 568 20.34 -0.94 -51.99
C LYS A 568 19.60 0.26 -51.39
N ASN A 569 19.21 1.25 -52.21
CA ASN A 569 18.64 2.52 -51.76
C ASN A 569 19.50 3.23 -50.70
N THR A 570 20.82 3.13 -50.82
CA THR A 570 21.77 3.77 -49.89
C THR A 570 22.74 4.67 -50.63
N ALA A 571 23.32 5.61 -49.90
CA ALA A 571 24.46 6.39 -50.35
C ALA A 571 25.49 6.51 -49.24
N ASN A 572 26.76 6.44 -49.58
CA ASN A 572 27.85 6.44 -48.64
C ASN A 572 28.85 7.55 -48.98
N LEU A 573 29.36 8.21 -47.96
CA LEU A 573 30.40 9.21 -48.06
C LEU A 573 31.65 8.71 -47.35
N GLU A 574 32.69 8.46 -48.11
CA GLU A 574 34.00 8.06 -47.61
C GLU A 574 34.93 9.27 -47.57
N ILE A 575 35.57 9.52 -46.41
CA ILE A 575 36.52 10.61 -46.21
C ILE A 575 37.87 10.00 -45.84
N GLY A 576 38.87 10.14 -46.72
CA GLY A 576 40.20 9.57 -46.49
C GLY A 576 40.21 8.04 -46.32
N PHE A 577 41.06 7.54 -45.41
CA PHE A 577 41.27 6.10 -45.16
C PHE A 577 40.50 5.59 -43.93
N GLY A 578 39.17 5.78 -43.86
CA GLY A 578 38.37 5.01 -42.90
C GLY A 578 37.01 5.57 -42.46
N ASP A 579 36.75 6.88 -42.57
CA ASP A 579 35.48 7.44 -42.09
C ASP A 579 34.41 7.34 -43.19
N THR A 580 33.37 6.54 -42.93
CA THR A 580 32.24 6.36 -43.85
C THR A 580 30.93 6.83 -43.18
N TYR A 581 30.20 7.71 -43.85
CA TYR A 581 28.85 8.13 -43.45
C TYR A 581 27.82 7.51 -44.39
N GLU A 582 26.78 6.89 -43.84
CA GLU A 582 25.70 6.29 -44.63
C GLU A 582 24.45 7.18 -44.63
N TYR A 583 23.75 7.17 -45.76
CA TYR A 583 22.57 7.97 -46.05
C TYR A 583 21.53 7.12 -46.78
N ILE A 584 20.26 7.55 -46.71
CA ILE A 584 19.17 6.90 -47.45
C ILE A 584 18.99 7.60 -48.80
N LEU A 585 18.82 6.79 -49.83
CA LEU A 585 18.50 7.21 -51.19
C LEU A 585 17.02 6.92 -51.47
N LYS A 586 16.22 7.92 -51.84
CA LYS A 586 14.81 7.72 -52.25
C LYS A 586 14.54 8.35 -53.60
N GLU A 587 13.86 7.62 -54.48
CA GLU A 587 13.32 8.19 -55.72
C GLU A 587 11.97 8.86 -55.42
N GLU A 588 11.89 10.17 -55.63
CA GLU A 588 10.67 10.96 -55.50
C GLU A 588 10.44 11.74 -56.79
N GLY A 589 9.49 11.27 -57.60
CA GLY A 589 9.27 11.79 -58.95
C GLY A 589 10.41 11.43 -59.90
N SER A 590 10.98 12.41 -60.60
CA SER A 590 12.15 12.22 -61.49
C SER A 590 13.50 12.42 -60.78
N ASN A 591 13.50 12.71 -59.47
CA ASN A 591 14.69 13.06 -58.71
C ASN A 591 15.04 11.95 -57.70
N LEU A 592 16.34 11.76 -57.52
CA LEU A 592 16.90 10.82 -56.55
C LEU A 592 17.38 11.64 -55.36
N ASN A 593 16.76 11.51 -54.19
CA ASN A 593 16.97 12.38 -53.03
C ASN A 593 17.76 11.69 -51.92
N ILE A 594 18.62 12.44 -51.21
CA ILE A 594 19.46 11.95 -50.12
C ILE A 594 18.95 12.46 -48.77
N TYR A 595 18.84 11.56 -47.78
CA TYR A 595 18.33 11.84 -46.43
C TYR A 595 19.31 11.42 -45.33
N LYS A 596 19.32 12.13 -44.20
CA LYS A 596 20.09 11.86 -42.97
C LYS A 596 19.26 11.16 -41.89
N TYR A 597 19.87 10.29 -41.10
CA TYR A 597 19.23 9.62 -39.95
C TYR A 597 19.11 10.50 -38.69
N ASN A 598 17.92 10.58 -38.09
CA ASN A 598 17.65 11.16 -36.76
C ASN A 598 17.07 10.10 -35.79
N TRP A 599 17.61 10.02 -34.56
CA TRP A 599 17.24 9.01 -33.53
C TRP A 599 16.35 9.59 -32.43
N TYR A 600 15.13 9.05 -32.26
CA TYR A 600 14.16 9.42 -31.23
C TYR A 600 14.01 8.31 -30.20
N VAL A 601 13.95 8.64 -28.91
CA VAL A 601 13.54 7.74 -27.83
C VAL A 601 12.02 7.85 -27.68
N CYS A 602 11.30 6.75 -27.91
CA CYS A 602 9.86 6.66 -27.66
C CYS A 602 9.63 5.94 -26.34
N ILE A 603 8.95 6.63 -25.41
CA ILE A 603 8.63 6.05 -24.11
C ILE A 603 7.11 5.95 -23.95
N LEU A 604 6.59 4.72 -23.91
CA LEU A 604 5.20 4.45 -23.57
C LEU A 604 4.93 4.89 -22.12
N GLY A 605 4.07 5.90 -21.97
CA GLY A 605 3.58 6.36 -20.68
C GLY A 605 2.68 5.31 -20.00
N LYS A 606 2.27 5.61 -18.75
CA LYS A 606 1.43 4.74 -17.93
C LYS A 606 0.12 4.33 -18.62
N ASP A 607 -0.51 5.24 -19.36
CA ASP A 607 -1.82 4.97 -19.98
C ASP A 607 -1.71 4.22 -21.31
N GLY A 608 -0.63 4.38 -22.08
CA GLY A 608 -0.33 3.52 -23.24
C GLY A 608 -0.10 2.05 -22.86
N LYS A 609 0.56 1.78 -21.72
CA LYS A 609 0.71 0.40 -21.19
C LYS A 609 -0.60 -0.20 -20.70
N LYS A 610 -1.41 0.60 -19.99
CA LYS A 610 -2.76 0.16 -19.59
C LYS A 610 -3.62 -0.11 -20.81
N PHE A 611 -3.52 0.71 -21.86
CA PHE A 611 -4.27 0.54 -23.10
C PHE A 611 -3.88 -0.74 -23.85
N LEU A 612 -2.58 -1.10 -23.91
CA LEU A 612 -2.15 -2.41 -24.44
C LEU A 612 -2.67 -3.58 -23.60
N THR A 613 -2.56 -3.46 -22.27
CA THR A 613 -3.06 -4.51 -21.36
C THR A 613 -4.58 -4.68 -21.49
N PHE A 614 -5.29 -3.57 -21.68
CA PHE A 614 -6.71 -3.53 -21.95
C PHE A 614 -7.02 -4.25 -23.28
N LEU A 615 -6.34 -3.91 -24.37
CA LEU A 615 -6.56 -4.56 -25.67
C LEU A 615 -6.17 -6.04 -25.68
N GLU A 616 -5.08 -6.43 -25.02
CA GLU A 616 -4.70 -7.84 -24.82
C GLU A 616 -5.83 -8.63 -24.14
N LYS A 617 -6.38 -8.08 -23.06
CA LYS A 617 -7.45 -8.71 -22.27
C LYS A 617 -8.76 -8.82 -23.06
N ASN A 618 -9.13 -7.76 -23.78
CA ASN A 618 -10.43 -7.67 -24.45
C ASN A 618 -10.45 -8.37 -25.81
N LEU A 619 -9.32 -8.39 -26.52
CA LEU A 619 -9.23 -9.02 -27.84
C LEU A 619 -8.71 -10.46 -27.78
N GLU A 620 -8.29 -10.93 -26.60
CA GLU A 620 -7.63 -12.23 -26.39
C GLU A 620 -6.39 -12.44 -27.27
N LEU A 621 -5.68 -11.36 -27.61
CA LEU A 621 -4.50 -11.37 -28.47
C LEU A 621 -3.23 -11.22 -27.64
N GLU A 622 -2.65 -12.34 -27.19
CA GLU A 622 -1.46 -12.37 -26.32
C GLU A 622 -0.27 -11.56 -26.87
N TRP A 623 -0.14 -11.46 -28.19
CA TRP A 623 0.95 -10.74 -28.84
C TRP A 623 0.90 -9.22 -28.60
N ILE A 624 -0.28 -8.66 -28.30
CA ILE A 624 -0.49 -7.21 -28.08
C ILE A 624 0.32 -6.69 -26.88
N LYS A 625 0.53 -7.52 -25.85
CA LYS A 625 1.27 -7.13 -24.64
C LYS A 625 2.65 -6.56 -24.91
N ASN A 626 3.31 -7.12 -25.92
CA ASN A 626 4.65 -6.76 -26.35
C ASN A 626 4.66 -6.06 -27.70
N ALA A 627 3.48 -5.73 -28.24
CA ALA A 627 3.33 -5.09 -29.53
C ALA A 627 3.70 -3.60 -29.49
N GLU A 628 4.20 -3.10 -30.61
CA GLU A 628 4.48 -1.71 -30.87
C GLU A 628 3.17 -0.95 -31.14
N ILE A 629 2.81 0.05 -30.32
CA ILE A 629 1.77 1.03 -30.67
C ILE A 629 2.40 2.19 -31.43
N LYS A 630 1.82 2.54 -32.58
CA LYS A 630 2.24 3.66 -33.42
C LYS A 630 1.04 4.52 -33.77
N ARG A 631 1.09 5.81 -33.44
CA ARG A 631 0.17 6.79 -34.04
C ARG A 631 0.57 7.01 -35.50
N ILE A 632 -0.30 6.62 -36.43
CA ILE A 632 -0.13 6.81 -37.87
C ILE A 632 -0.65 8.19 -38.29
N TYR A 633 -1.82 8.57 -37.77
CA TYR A 633 -2.48 9.86 -37.96
C TYR A 633 -3.10 10.33 -36.64
N GLU A 634 -3.53 11.58 -36.55
CA GLU A 634 -4.25 12.11 -35.36
C GLU A 634 -5.39 11.18 -34.94
N ASN A 635 -6.08 10.59 -35.92
CA ASN A 635 -7.21 9.70 -35.74
C ASN A 635 -6.90 8.20 -35.95
N LYS A 636 -5.63 7.77 -36.03
CA LYS A 636 -5.29 6.35 -36.27
C LYS A 636 -4.08 5.89 -35.46
N LEU A 637 -4.27 4.84 -34.67
CA LEU A 637 -3.19 4.05 -34.08
C LEU A 637 -3.02 2.72 -34.83
N LEU A 638 -1.81 2.18 -34.83
CA LEU A 638 -1.45 0.87 -35.35
C LEU A 638 -0.67 0.13 -34.28
N ILE A 639 -1.13 -1.06 -33.91
CA ILE A 639 -0.50 -1.96 -32.95
C ILE A 639 0.05 -3.14 -33.75
N LYS A 640 1.35 -3.40 -33.68
CA LYS A 640 1.99 -4.45 -34.48
C LYS A 640 3.10 -5.15 -33.74
N ASP A 641 3.34 -6.41 -34.04
CA ASP A 641 4.60 -7.09 -33.71
C ASP A 641 5.32 -7.48 -35.02
N ASN A 642 6.21 -8.48 -34.99
CA ASN A 642 6.92 -8.93 -36.18
C ASN A 642 6.03 -9.64 -37.22
N GLU A 643 4.85 -10.12 -36.82
CA GLU A 643 4.00 -11.02 -37.63
C GLU A 643 2.54 -10.53 -37.76
N ASN A 644 2.07 -9.66 -36.86
CA ASN A 644 0.68 -9.27 -36.69
C ASN A 644 0.52 -7.75 -36.70
N SER A 645 -0.66 -7.27 -37.12
CA SER A 645 -1.01 -5.84 -37.09
C SER A 645 -2.50 -5.62 -36.83
N LEU A 646 -2.80 -4.65 -35.97
CA LEU A 646 -4.12 -4.23 -35.53
C LEU A 646 -4.22 -2.70 -35.66
N ALA A 647 -5.27 -2.15 -36.25
CA ALA A 647 -5.49 -0.72 -36.36
C ALA A 647 -6.58 -0.25 -35.39
N ILE A 648 -6.46 0.98 -34.89
CA ILE A 648 -7.46 1.63 -34.04
C ILE A 648 -7.76 2.99 -34.66
N LEU A 649 -9.02 3.24 -34.99
CA LEU A 649 -9.48 4.41 -35.75
C LEU A 649 -10.42 5.26 -34.89
N LEU A 650 -10.05 6.51 -34.68
CA LEU A 650 -10.90 7.51 -34.03
C LEU A 650 -11.85 8.12 -35.06
N ASN A 651 -13.14 8.14 -34.73
CA ASN A 651 -14.16 8.87 -35.46
C ASN A 651 -14.85 9.88 -34.53
N GLU A 652 -14.35 11.12 -34.51
CA GLU A 652 -14.89 12.18 -33.67
C GLU A 652 -16.32 12.58 -34.05
N GLU A 653 -16.69 12.52 -35.32
CA GLU A 653 -18.05 12.89 -35.76
C GLU A 653 -19.11 11.93 -35.23
N LYS A 654 -18.75 10.65 -35.12
CA LYS A 654 -19.63 9.59 -34.60
C LYS A 654 -19.44 9.32 -33.11
N ASN A 655 -18.48 9.97 -32.46
CA ASN A 655 -18.07 9.69 -31.08
C ASN A 655 -17.73 8.21 -30.83
N ILE A 656 -16.99 7.58 -31.73
CA ILE A 656 -16.57 6.17 -31.60
C ILE A 656 -15.10 5.95 -31.93
N VAL A 657 -14.55 4.83 -31.45
CA VAL A 657 -13.26 4.27 -31.82
C VAL A 657 -13.45 2.86 -32.36
N ASP A 658 -13.05 2.62 -33.60
CA ASP A 658 -13.09 1.31 -34.23
C ASP A 658 -11.76 0.58 -34.04
N VAL A 659 -11.82 -0.72 -33.74
CA VAL A 659 -10.65 -1.60 -33.76
C VAL A 659 -10.76 -2.52 -34.97
N GLU A 660 -9.74 -2.54 -35.82
CA GLU A 660 -9.67 -3.32 -37.04
C GLU A 660 -8.50 -4.32 -37.00
N LEU A 661 -8.76 -5.56 -37.39
CA LEU A 661 -7.74 -6.60 -37.59
C LEU A 661 -7.76 -7.04 -39.05
N GLY A 662 -6.64 -6.95 -39.77
CA GLY A 662 -6.58 -7.31 -41.20
C GLY A 662 -7.46 -6.45 -42.12
N GLY A 663 -7.92 -5.28 -41.66
CA GLY A 663 -8.82 -4.39 -42.40
C GLY A 663 -10.31 -4.64 -42.17
N GLU A 664 -10.69 -5.59 -41.31
CA GLU A 664 -12.07 -5.79 -40.87
C GLU A 664 -12.25 -5.24 -39.45
N LYS A 665 -13.35 -4.51 -39.22
CA LYS A 665 -13.73 -4.01 -37.91
C LYS A 665 -14.17 -5.15 -37.01
N ILE A 666 -13.54 -5.28 -35.86
CA ILE A 666 -13.79 -6.32 -34.86
C ILE A 666 -14.44 -5.79 -33.58
N TYR A 667 -14.17 -4.53 -33.19
CA TYR A 667 -14.77 -3.88 -32.02
C TYR A 667 -15.05 -2.39 -32.25
N GLU A 668 -15.96 -1.82 -31.46
CA GLU A 668 -16.32 -0.39 -31.43
C GLU A 668 -16.40 0.06 -29.96
N TYR A 669 -15.73 1.16 -29.61
CA TYR A 669 -15.81 1.79 -28.28
C TYR A 669 -16.38 3.20 -28.40
N ASN A 670 -17.10 3.65 -27.37
CA ASN A 670 -17.62 5.02 -27.34
C ASN A 670 -16.54 6.04 -26.93
N LEU A 671 -16.65 7.25 -27.44
CA LEU A 671 -15.85 8.40 -27.01
C LEU A 671 -16.64 9.30 -26.07
N GLU A 672 -15.99 9.69 -24.96
CA GLU A 672 -16.48 10.70 -24.05
C GLU A 672 -15.48 11.86 -23.99
N LYS A 673 -15.97 13.11 -24.05
CA LYS A 673 -15.12 14.29 -23.84
C LYS A 673 -15.15 14.66 -22.35
N GLU A 674 -14.05 14.43 -21.65
CA GLU A 674 -13.88 14.85 -20.25
C GLU A 674 -12.69 15.81 -20.16
N ASN A 675 -12.89 16.97 -19.53
CA ASN A 675 -11.85 18.00 -19.38
C ASN A 675 -11.22 18.54 -20.68
N GLY A 676 -11.90 18.39 -21.81
CA GLY A 676 -11.39 18.79 -23.13
C GLY A 676 -10.62 17.68 -23.86
N ASN A 677 -10.34 16.57 -23.17
CA ASN A 677 -9.65 15.42 -23.74
C ASN A 677 -10.67 14.40 -24.27
N LEU A 678 -10.32 13.78 -25.41
CA LEU A 678 -11.06 12.65 -25.95
C LEU A 678 -10.71 11.39 -25.15
N ASN A 679 -11.68 10.80 -24.47
CA ASN A 679 -11.48 9.56 -23.73
C ASN A 679 -12.25 8.42 -24.39
N ILE A 680 -11.60 7.26 -24.50
CA ILE A 680 -12.29 6.02 -24.82
C ILE A 680 -13.02 5.58 -23.55
N SER A 681 -14.34 5.48 -23.61
CA SER A 681 -15.20 5.06 -22.51
C SER A 681 -15.61 3.60 -22.71
N ILE A 682 -15.31 2.77 -21.73
CA ILE A 682 -15.74 1.37 -21.71
C ILE A 682 -16.97 1.24 -20.83
N ASN A 683 -17.96 0.51 -21.34
CA ASN A 683 -19.17 0.19 -20.61
C ASN A 683 -18.80 -0.51 -19.28
N PRO A 684 -19.20 0.02 -18.12
CA PRO A 684 -18.87 -0.60 -16.83
C PRO A 684 -19.40 -2.03 -16.67
N ILE A 685 -20.46 -2.41 -17.40
CA ILE A 685 -20.99 -3.78 -17.41
C ILE A 685 -20.05 -4.71 -18.18
N GLU A 686 -19.58 -4.27 -19.34
CA GLU A 686 -18.60 -4.99 -20.16
C GLU A 686 -17.31 -5.21 -19.38
N ASN A 687 -16.73 -4.16 -18.80
CA ASN A 687 -15.51 -4.29 -17.99
C ASN A 687 -15.68 -5.27 -16.80
N ALA A 688 -16.84 -5.25 -16.13
CA ALA A 688 -17.13 -6.21 -15.07
C ALA A 688 -17.17 -7.66 -15.58
N ILE A 689 -17.72 -7.90 -16.76
CA ILE A 689 -17.74 -9.22 -17.42
C ILE A 689 -16.34 -9.60 -17.89
N ASP A 690 -15.56 -8.69 -18.47
CA ASP A 690 -14.20 -8.99 -18.91
C ASP A 690 -13.30 -9.38 -17.74
N GLU A 691 -13.49 -8.76 -16.58
CA GLU A 691 -12.70 -9.07 -15.38
C GLU A 691 -13.17 -10.32 -14.64
N PHE A 692 -14.48 -10.52 -14.52
CA PHE A 692 -15.03 -11.61 -13.71
C PHE A 692 -15.42 -12.84 -14.52
N GLY A 693 -15.42 -12.73 -15.86
CA GLY A 693 -16.12 -13.65 -16.75
C GLY A 693 -17.61 -13.68 -16.39
N ARG A 694 -18.16 -14.89 -16.39
CA ARG A 694 -19.51 -15.15 -15.89
C ARG A 694 -19.66 -14.72 -14.43
N CYS A 695 -20.46 -13.69 -14.18
CA CYS A 695 -20.61 -13.08 -12.87
C CYS A 695 -22.08 -12.88 -12.48
N ALA A 696 -22.31 -12.60 -11.19
CA ALA A 696 -23.64 -12.31 -10.67
C ALA A 696 -23.89 -10.79 -10.69
N PHE A 697 -24.98 -10.37 -11.32
CA PHE A 697 -25.50 -9.02 -11.22
C PHE A 697 -26.69 -9.02 -10.27
N GLU A 698 -26.62 -8.19 -9.22
CA GLU A 698 -27.73 -7.96 -8.29
C GLU A 698 -28.22 -6.53 -8.37
N VAL A 699 -29.49 -6.28 -8.05
CA VAL A 699 -30.01 -4.91 -7.94
C VAL A 699 -29.21 -4.14 -6.87
N LYS A 700 -28.74 -2.95 -7.22
CA LYS A 700 -28.13 -2.02 -6.27
C LYS A 700 -29.22 -1.17 -5.62
N TYR A 701 -29.85 -1.74 -4.60
CA TYR A 701 -30.89 -1.08 -3.82
C TYR A 701 -30.42 0.26 -3.21
N ASP A 702 -31.28 1.28 -3.28
CA ASP A 702 -31.10 2.57 -2.59
C ASP A 702 -31.68 2.46 -1.18
N GLY A 703 -30.84 2.10 -0.22
CA GLY A 703 -31.30 1.77 1.11
C GLY A 703 -30.21 1.83 2.18
N MET A 704 -30.47 1.12 3.27
CA MET A 704 -29.55 0.95 4.36
C MET A 704 -29.15 -0.52 4.49
N ARG A 705 -27.87 -0.80 4.27
CA ARG A 705 -27.28 -2.10 4.59
C ARG A 705 -27.46 -2.45 6.06
N ILE A 706 -28.07 -3.61 6.31
CA ILE A 706 -28.21 -4.22 7.62
C ILE A 706 -27.53 -5.59 7.63
N GLN A 707 -26.70 -5.80 8.65
CA GLN A 707 -26.22 -7.12 9.03
C GLN A 707 -27.15 -7.71 10.10
N ILE A 708 -27.73 -8.86 9.79
CA ILE A 708 -28.66 -9.59 10.65
C ILE A 708 -27.90 -10.72 11.32
N GLN A 709 -27.97 -10.79 12.64
CA GLN A 709 -27.40 -11.91 13.40
C GLN A 709 -28.48 -12.56 14.25
N LYS A 710 -28.65 -13.87 14.14
CA LYS A 710 -29.61 -14.67 14.91
C LYS A 710 -28.85 -15.71 15.72
N ASN A 711 -29.22 -15.86 16.99
CA ASN A 711 -28.83 -16.98 17.84
C ASN A 711 -30.05 -17.42 18.66
N LYS A 712 -30.68 -18.51 18.23
CA LYS A 712 -31.98 -18.99 18.70
C LYS A 712 -33.01 -17.86 18.62
N ASP A 713 -33.51 -17.41 19.77
CA ASP A 713 -34.50 -16.34 19.88
C ASP A 713 -33.90 -14.92 19.88
N LYS A 714 -32.58 -14.79 20.05
CA LYS A 714 -31.89 -13.51 20.09
C LYS A 714 -31.54 -13.06 18.67
N ILE A 715 -31.96 -11.86 18.33
CA ILE A 715 -31.70 -11.25 17.02
C ILE A 715 -31.03 -9.89 17.24
N TYR A 716 -30.05 -9.59 16.40
CA TYR A 716 -29.35 -8.33 16.36
C TYR A 716 -29.34 -7.79 14.93
N LEU A 717 -29.63 -6.50 14.78
CA LEU A 717 -29.54 -5.79 13.51
C LEU A 717 -28.49 -4.69 13.65
N PHE A 718 -27.48 -4.73 12.78
CA PHE A 718 -26.40 -3.75 12.77
C PHE A 718 -26.36 -2.99 11.45
N THR A 719 -26.26 -1.67 11.50
CA THR A 719 -26.09 -0.84 10.30
C THR A 719 -24.69 -1.01 9.72
N ARG A 720 -24.44 -0.43 8.54
CA ARG A 720 -23.09 -0.28 7.98
C ARG A 720 -22.04 0.32 8.94
N ARG A 721 -22.48 1.21 9.85
CA ARG A 721 -21.62 1.82 10.89
C ARG A 721 -21.57 1.00 12.18
N LEU A 722 -22.11 -0.22 12.14
CA LEU A 722 -22.19 -1.18 13.23
C LEU A 722 -23.04 -0.70 14.40
N GLU A 723 -23.93 0.27 14.17
CA GLU A 723 -24.91 0.71 15.16
C GLU A 723 -26.00 -0.35 15.30
N ASN A 724 -26.31 -0.75 16.53
CA ASN A 724 -27.39 -1.69 16.81
C ASN A 724 -28.74 -0.97 16.66
N VAL A 725 -29.51 -1.39 15.65
CA VAL A 725 -30.84 -0.84 15.31
C VAL A 725 -31.97 -1.86 15.50
N THR A 726 -31.72 -2.92 16.27
CA THR A 726 -32.67 -4.03 16.46
C THR A 726 -34.05 -3.55 16.90
N THR A 727 -34.09 -2.59 17.81
CA THR A 727 -35.37 -2.06 18.34
C THR A 727 -36.14 -1.24 17.32
N GLN A 728 -35.46 -0.60 16.36
CA GLN A 728 -36.04 0.34 15.40
C GLN A 728 -36.73 -0.34 14.21
N PHE A 729 -36.47 -1.63 14.01
CA PHE A 729 -36.99 -2.42 12.90
C PHE A 729 -37.63 -3.73 13.40
N PRO A 730 -38.70 -3.65 14.23
CA PRO A 730 -39.37 -4.82 14.80
C PRO A 730 -39.92 -5.78 13.74
N GLU A 731 -40.32 -5.28 12.56
CA GLU A 731 -40.79 -6.07 11.43
C GLU A 731 -39.70 -6.99 10.85
N ILE A 732 -38.44 -6.54 10.78
CA ILE A 732 -37.30 -7.38 10.34
C ILE A 732 -37.05 -8.46 11.39
N VAL A 733 -37.12 -8.10 12.68
CA VAL A 733 -36.95 -9.07 13.78
C VAL A 733 -38.02 -10.16 13.71
N ARG A 734 -39.29 -9.81 13.49
CA ARG A 734 -40.38 -10.79 13.31
C ARG A 734 -40.12 -11.67 12.09
N ALA A 735 -39.81 -11.08 10.94
CA ALA A 735 -39.54 -11.82 9.72
C ALA A 735 -38.38 -12.81 9.87
N VAL A 736 -37.30 -12.43 10.56
CA VAL A 736 -36.15 -13.31 10.82
C VAL A 736 -36.55 -14.49 11.73
N LYS A 737 -37.40 -14.29 12.73
CA LYS A 737 -37.88 -15.39 13.59
C LYS A 737 -38.70 -16.41 12.82
N GLU A 738 -39.59 -15.93 11.97
CA GLU A 738 -40.58 -16.76 11.27
C GLU A 738 -40.01 -17.45 10.02
N ASN A 739 -39.06 -16.80 9.34
CA ASN A 739 -38.67 -17.20 7.98
C ASN A 739 -37.23 -17.70 7.84
N VAL A 740 -36.41 -17.68 8.90
CA VAL A 740 -35.02 -18.16 8.87
C VAL A 740 -34.91 -19.52 9.56
N GLN A 741 -34.64 -20.55 8.76
CA GLN A 741 -34.56 -21.96 9.17
C GLN A 741 -33.16 -22.32 9.71
N ALA A 742 -32.69 -21.59 10.72
CA ALA A 742 -31.40 -21.85 11.35
C ALA A 742 -31.40 -21.48 12.84
N ASP A 743 -30.65 -22.20 13.65
CA ASP A 743 -30.43 -21.89 15.06
C ASP A 743 -29.51 -20.68 15.20
N SER A 744 -28.48 -20.60 14.36
CA SER A 744 -27.56 -19.46 14.38
C SER A 744 -27.14 -19.04 12.98
N VAL A 745 -27.22 -17.74 12.68
CA VAL A 745 -26.90 -17.23 11.34
C VAL A 745 -26.40 -15.79 11.38
N ILE A 746 -25.51 -15.43 10.44
CA ILE A 746 -25.16 -14.05 10.11
C ILE A 746 -25.44 -13.84 8.63
N MET A 747 -26.34 -12.91 8.29
CA MET A 747 -26.74 -12.57 6.93
C MET A 747 -26.63 -11.07 6.70
N GLU A 748 -26.55 -10.66 5.44
CA GLU A 748 -26.55 -9.26 5.05
C GLU A 748 -27.61 -8.98 4.00
N GLY A 749 -28.23 -7.81 4.10
CA GLY A 749 -29.20 -7.32 3.14
C GLY A 749 -29.30 -5.80 3.12
N GLU A 750 -29.94 -5.27 2.10
CA GLU A 750 -30.27 -3.85 2.00
C GLU A 750 -31.71 -3.63 2.43
N THR A 751 -31.93 -2.75 3.42
CA THR A 751 -33.26 -2.34 3.85
C THR A 751 -33.69 -1.10 3.10
N VAL A 752 -34.83 -1.15 2.43
CA VAL A 752 -35.34 -0.08 1.57
C VAL A 752 -36.68 0.38 2.14
N ALA A 753 -36.88 1.70 2.23
CA ALA A 753 -38.22 2.25 2.48
C ALA A 753 -38.99 2.20 1.17
N ILE A 754 -40.22 1.68 1.17
CA ILE A 754 -41.01 1.42 -0.04
C ILE A 754 -42.34 2.17 -0.01
N GLN A 755 -43.01 2.29 -1.15
CA GLN A 755 -44.29 2.99 -1.22
C GLN A 755 -45.38 2.29 -0.40
N GLY A 756 -45.44 0.96 -0.42
CA GLY A 756 -46.41 0.20 0.37
C GLY A 756 -46.23 -1.32 0.30
N ILE A 757 -47.03 -2.03 1.10
CA ILE A 757 -47.08 -3.51 1.16
C ILE A 757 -48.52 -3.99 0.87
N GLY A 758 -48.69 -5.21 0.34
CA GLY A 758 -50.02 -5.82 0.13
C GLY A 758 -50.54 -5.80 -1.31
N GLN A 759 -51.84 -5.52 -1.50
CA GLN A 759 -52.50 -5.61 -2.82
C GLN A 759 -52.23 -4.38 -3.71
N GLY A 760 -52.15 -4.59 -5.03
CA GLY A 760 -51.84 -3.57 -6.04
C GLY A 760 -50.62 -3.93 -6.88
N ASP A 761 -50.28 -3.10 -7.87
CA ASP A 761 -49.10 -3.29 -8.72
C ASP A 761 -47.82 -3.42 -7.88
N GLU A 762 -47.09 -4.53 -8.07
CA GLU A 762 -45.91 -4.84 -7.26
C GLU A 762 -44.74 -3.90 -7.54
N CYS A 763 -44.55 -3.48 -8.79
CA CYS A 763 -43.50 -2.53 -9.15
C CYS A 763 -43.75 -1.18 -8.48
N GLU A 764 -44.98 -0.65 -8.55
CA GLU A 764 -45.31 0.64 -7.91
C GLU A 764 -45.18 0.60 -6.38
N ARG A 765 -45.58 -0.50 -5.73
CA ARG A 765 -45.47 -0.64 -4.28
C ARG A 765 -44.03 -0.74 -3.80
N ARG A 766 -43.18 -1.42 -4.57
CA ARG A 766 -41.76 -1.68 -4.23
C ARG A 766 -40.83 -0.55 -4.62
N LYS A 767 -41.30 0.46 -5.38
CA LYS A 767 -40.52 1.66 -5.66
C LYS A 767 -39.95 2.25 -4.36
N PRO A 768 -38.65 2.57 -4.32
CA PRO A 768 -38.03 3.12 -3.13
C PRO A 768 -38.58 4.53 -2.84
N ARG A 769 -38.74 4.81 -1.56
CA ARG A 769 -38.86 6.18 -1.05
C ARG A 769 -37.46 6.73 -0.82
N VAL A 770 -37.35 8.07 -0.84
CA VAL A 770 -36.09 8.77 -0.61
C VAL A 770 -35.42 8.31 0.71
N PHE A 771 -34.12 8.03 0.66
CA PHE A 771 -33.34 7.52 1.80
C PHE A 771 -33.49 8.36 3.08
N GLN A 772 -33.72 9.67 2.95
CA GLN A 772 -33.95 10.55 4.09
C GLN A 772 -35.13 10.08 4.97
N GLU A 773 -36.17 9.51 4.40
CA GLU A 773 -37.30 8.96 5.17
C GLU A 773 -36.88 7.76 6.02
N LEU A 774 -36.11 6.83 5.44
CA LEU A 774 -35.56 5.69 6.18
C LEU A 774 -34.64 6.15 7.33
N SER A 775 -33.85 7.19 7.11
CA SER A 775 -32.93 7.74 8.12
C SER A 775 -33.65 8.26 9.37
N ARG A 776 -34.92 8.70 9.25
CA ARG A 776 -35.75 9.14 10.39
C ARG A 776 -36.02 8.01 11.37
N ARG A 777 -36.04 6.75 10.92
CA ARG A 777 -36.23 5.57 11.78
C ARG A 777 -35.03 5.29 12.67
N ILE A 778 -33.83 5.35 12.10
CA ILE A 778 -32.58 4.94 12.77
C ILE A 778 -32.36 5.69 14.09
N LYS A 779 -32.64 7.00 14.11
CA LYS A 779 -32.41 7.86 15.27
C LYS A 779 -33.54 7.81 16.31
N ARG A 780 -34.64 7.10 16.02
CA ARG A 780 -35.84 7.11 16.87
C ARG A 780 -35.67 6.18 18.07
N LYS A 781 -36.22 6.61 19.22
CA LYS A 781 -36.20 5.86 20.50
C LYS A 781 -37.59 5.63 21.11
N TYR A 782 -38.62 6.30 20.59
CA TYR A 782 -40.02 6.24 21.05
C TYR A 782 -40.97 6.16 19.84
N ASP A 783 -42.20 5.70 20.02
CA ASP A 783 -43.23 5.58 18.96
C ASP A 783 -42.77 4.76 17.74
N ILE A 784 -42.01 3.70 18.01
CA ILE A 784 -41.37 2.89 16.97
C ILE A 784 -42.42 2.25 16.06
N GLU A 785 -43.47 1.64 16.63
CA GLU A 785 -44.54 0.98 15.87
C GLU A 785 -45.35 1.98 15.00
N GLU A 786 -45.55 3.22 15.47
CA GLU A 786 -46.26 4.23 14.68
C GLU A 786 -45.45 4.63 13.44
N ILE A 787 -44.14 4.84 13.60
CA ILE A 787 -43.23 5.12 12.50
C ILE A 787 -43.05 3.88 11.61
N ALA A 788 -43.06 2.67 12.20
CA ALA A 788 -43.04 1.38 11.52
C ALA A 788 -44.17 1.27 10.47
N ASN A 789 -45.36 1.75 10.82
CA ASN A 789 -46.52 1.76 9.94
C ASN A 789 -46.49 2.89 8.89
N LYS A 790 -45.91 4.05 9.22
CA LYS A 790 -45.87 5.22 8.30
C LYS A 790 -44.87 5.09 7.15
N ILE A 791 -43.76 4.36 7.36
CA ILE A 791 -42.63 4.29 6.42
C ILE A 791 -42.32 2.83 6.09
N PRO A 792 -43.25 2.07 5.48
CA PRO A 792 -43.06 0.63 5.27
C PRO A 792 -41.73 0.32 4.60
N ILE A 793 -41.12 -0.82 4.97
CA ILE A 793 -39.82 -1.25 4.48
C ILE A 793 -39.91 -2.65 3.87
N GLU A 794 -38.96 -2.95 2.99
CA GLU A 794 -38.55 -4.32 2.67
C GLU A 794 -37.05 -4.48 2.95
N ILE A 795 -36.60 -5.71 3.19
CA ILE A 795 -35.18 -6.07 3.26
C ILE A 795 -34.85 -7.11 2.18
N ASN A 796 -33.81 -6.82 1.41
CA ASN A 796 -33.33 -7.64 0.30
C ASN A 796 -31.98 -8.26 0.65
N LEU A 797 -31.98 -9.55 1.00
CA LEU A 797 -30.82 -10.30 1.47
C LEU A 797 -29.92 -10.74 0.31
N PHE A 798 -28.63 -10.46 0.42
CA PHE A 798 -27.66 -10.71 -0.66
C PHE A 798 -26.44 -11.56 -0.25
N ASP A 799 -26.20 -11.82 1.04
CA ASP A 799 -25.10 -12.71 1.47
C ASP A 799 -25.39 -13.39 2.83
N ILE A 800 -24.66 -14.48 3.09
CA ILE A 800 -24.66 -15.24 4.35
C ILE A 800 -23.23 -15.57 4.75
N LEU A 801 -22.84 -15.18 5.96
CA LEU A 801 -21.45 -15.20 6.43
C LEU A 801 -21.19 -16.30 7.46
N TYR A 802 -22.25 -16.80 8.10
CA TYR A 802 -22.17 -17.77 9.18
C TYR A 802 -23.47 -18.55 9.26
N LEU A 803 -23.39 -19.86 9.50
CA LEU A 803 -24.55 -20.73 9.68
C LEU A 803 -24.22 -21.85 10.68
N ASN A 804 -25.04 -21.99 11.73
CA ASN A 804 -25.05 -23.09 12.70
C ASN A 804 -23.64 -23.50 13.20
N GLY A 805 -22.82 -22.54 13.64
CA GLY A 805 -21.47 -22.83 14.14
C GLY A 805 -20.36 -22.63 13.12
N LYS A 806 -20.66 -22.63 11.82
CA LYS A 806 -19.67 -22.59 10.73
C LYS A 806 -19.57 -21.20 10.11
N SER A 807 -18.35 -20.68 10.02
CA SER A 807 -18.05 -19.51 9.18
C SER A 807 -18.11 -19.89 7.70
N LEU A 808 -18.83 -19.09 6.91
CA LEU A 808 -18.94 -19.23 5.46
C LEU A 808 -18.12 -18.17 4.72
N MET A 809 -17.38 -17.30 5.42
CA MET A 809 -16.67 -16.18 4.81
C MET A 809 -15.62 -16.62 3.78
N ASN A 810 -14.99 -17.77 3.98
CA ASN A 810 -14.01 -18.36 3.05
C ASN A 810 -14.66 -19.22 1.96
N GLU A 811 -15.99 -19.39 1.97
CA GLU A 811 -16.72 -20.10 0.91
C GLU A 811 -16.94 -19.16 -0.28
N LYS A 812 -16.99 -19.71 -1.49
CA LYS A 812 -17.28 -18.97 -2.73
C LYS A 812 -18.65 -18.29 -2.67
N PHE A 813 -18.78 -17.10 -3.25
CA PHE A 813 -20.03 -16.33 -3.27
C PHE A 813 -21.20 -17.13 -3.81
N GLU A 814 -21.02 -17.89 -4.90
CA GLU A 814 -22.08 -18.76 -5.45
C GLU A 814 -22.62 -19.77 -4.43
N ASN A 815 -21.75 -20.31 -3.56
CA ASN A 815 -22.13 -21.28 -2.55
C ASN A 815 -22.82 -20.58 -1.39
N ARG A 816 -22.31 -19.43 -0.95
CA ARG A 816 -22.97 -18.60 0.07
C ARG A 816 -24.38 -18.22 -0.40
N ARG A 817 -24.54 -17.79 -1.65
CA ARG A 817 -25.83 -17.42 -2.22
C ARG A 817 -26.82 -18.59 -2.22
N LYS A 818 -26.41 -19.78 -2.68
CA LYS A 818 -27.24 -21.00 -2.62
C LYS A 818 -27.61 -21.39 -1.18
N ILE A 819 -26.68 -21.24 -0.23
CA ILE A 819 -26.96 -21.50 1.19
C ILE A 819 -27.99 -20.50 1.74
N LEU A 820 -27.85 -19.21 1.39
CA LEU A 820 -28.81 -18.17 1.78
C LEU A 820 -30.22 -18.47 1.26
N GLU A 821 -30.33 -18.82 -0.02
CA GLU A 821 -31.59 -19.21 -0.67
C GLU A 821 -32.29 -20.38 0.04
N ASN A 822 -31.52 -21.40 0.44
CA ASN A 822 -32.07 -22.56 1.15
C ASN A 822 -32.41 -22.26 2.63
N THR A 823 -31.79 -21.23 3.22
CA THR A 823 -31.96 -20.89 4.64
C THR A 823 -33.17 -19.99 4.88
N VAL A 824 -33.58 -19.22 3.87
CA VAL A 824 -34.57 -18.14 3.99
C VAL A 824 -35.84 -18.47 3.22
N ARG A 825 -37.01 -18.32 3.86
CA ARG A 825 -38.30 -18.25 3.18
C ARG A 825 -38.62 -16.79 2.87
N THR A 826 -38.99 -16.48 1.63
CA THR A 826 -39.28 -15.10 1.22
C THR A 826 -40.72 -14.70 1.54
N THR A 827 -40.91 -13.41 1.83
CA THR A 827 -42.20 -12.73 2.06
C THR A 827 -42.16 -11.35 1.41
N ASP A 828 -43.24 -10.56 1.50
CA ASP A 828 -43.24 -9.19 0.99
C ASP A 828 -42.21 -8.27 1.65
N VAL A 829 -41.95 -8.46 2.94
CA VAL A 829 -41.01 -7.63 3.70
C VAL A 829 -39.60 -8.23 3.72
N PHE A 830 -39.47 -9.54 3.52
CA PHE A 830 -38.21 -10.28 3.71
C PHE A 830 -37.88 -11.07 2.45
N ARG A 831 -37.02 -10.51 1.60
CA ARG A 831 -36.75 -11.00 0.25
C ARG A 831 -35.27 -11.33 0.09
N LEU A 832 -34.99 -12.08 -0.97
CA LEU A 832 -33.64 -12.22 -1.49
C LEU A 832 -33.42 -11.10 -2.51
N ALA A 833 -32.22 -10.52 -2.52
CA ALA A 833 -31.80 -9.60 -3.58
C ALA A 833 -32.00 -10.26 -4.95
N GLU A 834 -32.63 -9.53 -5.86
CA GLU A 834 -32.86 -9.97 -7.22
C GLU A 834 -31.52 -10.08 -7.95
N GLN A 835 -31.34 -11.16 -8.70
CA GLN A 835 -30.05 -11.53 -9.29
C GLN A 835 -30.24 -12.14 -10.67
N THR A 836 -29.33 -11.80 -11.59
CA THR A 836 -29.05 -12.58 -12.79
C THR A 836 -27.59 -13.03 -12.78
N ILE A 837 -27.28 -14.19 -13.39
CA ILE A 837 -25.90 -14.68 -13.55
C ILE A 837 -25.64 -14.85 -15.04
N THR A 838 -24.77 -14.02 -15.59
CA THR A 838 -24.53 -13.97 -17.04
C THR A 838 -23.10 -13.52 -17.33
N ASP A 839 -22.61 -13.88 -18.51
CA ASP A 839 -21.43 -13.34 -19.19
C ASP A 839 -21.84 -12.54 -20.44
N SER A 840 -23.14 -12.36 -20.68
CA SER A 840 -23.67 -11.54 -21.77
C SER A 840 -23.87 -10.10 -21.31
N VAL A 841 -23.19 -9.17 -21.99
CA VAL A 841 -23.36 -7.72 -21.79
C VAL A 841 -24.82 -7.32 -22.00
N GLU A 842 -25.49 -7.84 -23.04
CA GLU A 842 -26.89 -7.51 -23.35
C GLU A 842 -27.85 -7.95 -22.23
N GLU A 843 -27.67 -9.15 -21.67
CA GLU A 843 -28.50 -9.62 -20.54
C GLU A 843 -28.25 -8.80 -19.27
N ALA A 844 -26.98 -8.48 -19.00
CA ALA A 844 -26.62 -7.65 -17.85
C ALA A 844 -27.15 -6.21 -17.99
N GLU A 845 -27.16 -5.64 -19.20
CA GLU A 845 -27.77 -4.34 -19.50
C GLU A 845 -29.29 -4.35 -19.36
N LYS A 846 -29.96 -5.41 -19.81
CA LYS A 846 -31.40 -5.59 -19.58
C LYS A 846 -31.71 -5.59 -18.09
N PHE A 847 -30.89 -6.30 -17.30
CA PHE A 847 -31.03 -6.34 -15.85
C PHE A 847 -30.69 -5.01 -15.17
N TYR A 848 -29.70 -4.27 -15.68
CA TYR A 848 -29.38 -2.92 -15.22
C TYR A 848 -30.54 -1.94 -15.45
N ASN A 849 -31.10 -1.93 -16.66
CA ASN A 849 -32.27 -1.11 -16.98
C ASN A 849 -33.51 -1.52 -16.18
N TYR A 850 -33.67 -2.82 -15.88
CA TYR A 850 -34.70 -3.29 -14.96
C TYR A 850 -34.52 -2.70 -13.56
N ALA A 851 -33.30 -2.71 -13.02
CA ALA A 851 -33.00 -2.14 -11.71
C ALA A 851 -33.29 -0.62 -11.64
N LEU A 852 -32.98 0.13 -12.71
CA LEU A 852 -33.31 1.55 -12.81
C LEU A 852 -34.83 1.78 -12.86
N LYS A 853 -35.57 0.99 -13.65
CA LYS A 853 -37.05 1.07 -13.72
C LYS A 853 -37.75 0.78 -12.39
N LEU A 854 -37.13 -0.03 -11.52
CA LEU A 854 -37.60 -0.24 -10.15
C LEU A 854 -37.34 0.98 -9.23
N GLY A 855 -36.59 1.98 -9.71
CA GLY A 855 -36.20 3.19 -8.98
C GLY A 855 -34.92 3.05 -8.16
N HIS A 856 -34.12 2.00 -8.38
CA HIS A 856 -32.89 1.74 -7.63
C HIS A 856 -31.63 2.27 -8.36
N GLU A 857 -30.48 2.30 -7.67
CA GLU A 857 -29.30 3.05 -8.15
C GLU A 857 -28.56 2.43 -9.35
N GLY A 858 -28.90 1.21 -9.75
CA GLY A 858 -28.20 0.42 -10.77
C GLY A 858 -27.99 -1.03 -10.32
N VAL A 859 -26.81 -1.59 -10.59
CA VAL A 859 -26.48 -3.00 -10.28
C VAL A 859 -25.16 -3.16 -9.53
N MET A 860 -25.06 -4.27 -8.82
CA MET A 860 -23.85 -4.79 -8.19
C MET A 860 -23.36 -5.99 -9.01
N ALA A 861 -22.20 -5.90 -9.65
CA ALA A 861 -21.54 -7.05 -10.25
C ALA A 861 -20.68 -7.75 -9.19
N LYS A 862 -20.76 -9.07 -9.09
CA LYS A 862 -20.05 -9.88 -8.08
C LYS A 862 -19.39 -11.09 -8.73
N LYS A 863 -18.11 -11.29 -8.43
CA LYS A 863 -17.36 -12.44 -8.89
C LYS A 863 -17.83 -13.72 -8.15
N LEU A 864 -18.22 -14.75 -8.90
CA LEU A 864 -18.88 -15.96 -8.35
C LEU A 864 -18.00 -16.77 -7.38
N ASP A 865 -16.70 -16.87 -7.67
CA ASP A 865 -15.74 -17.64 -6.88
C ASP A 865 -15.09 -16.83 -5.74
N SER A 866 -15.52 -15.57 -5.54
CA SER A 866 -14.94 -14.70 -4.53
C SER A 866 -15.33 -15.11 -3.10
N VAL A 867 -14.37 -14.98 -2.20
CA VAL A 867 -14.58 -15.09 -0.75
C VAL A 867 -15.05 -13.75 -0.17
N TYR A 868 -15.71 -13.78 0.98
CA TYR A 868 -16.11 -12.57 1.69
C TYR A 868 -14.92 -11.99 2.47
N GLN A 869 -14.60 -10.72 2.23
CA GLN A 869 -13.50 -10.03 2.91
C GLN A 869 -14.01 -8.85 3.73
N ALA A 870 -14.20 -9.06 5.02
CA ALA A 870 -14.69 -8.04 5.95
C ALA A 870 -13.82 -6.79 5.93
N GLY A 871 -14.45 -5.61 5.85
CA GLY A 871 -13.80 -4.29 5.88
C GLY A 871 -12.94 -3.92 4.66
N SER A 872 -12.68 -4.86 3.75
CA SER A 872 -11.79 -4.66 2.60
C SER A 872 -12.54 -4.22 1.34
N ARG A 873 -11.81 -3.56 0.43
CA ARG A 873 -12.27 -3.17 -0.92
C ARG A 873 -11.36 -3.81 -1.97
N VAL A 874 -11.74 -4.95 -2.51
CA VAL A 874 -10.80 -5.93 -3.12
C VAL A 874 -11.14 -6.39 -4.53
N GLY A 875 -11.81 -5.57 -5.34
CA GLY A 875 -12.08 -5.91 -6.75
C GLY A 875 -12.95 -7.15 -6.96
N HIS A 876 -13.59 -7.70 -5.92
CA HIS A 876 -14.48 -8.87 -6.04
C HIS A 876 -15.93 -8.49 -6.32
N MET A 877 -16.26 -7.20 -6.19
CA MET A 877 -17.57 -6.68 -6.53
C MET A 877 -17.48 -5.22 -6.97
N TYR A 878 -18.26 -4.91 -7.99
CA TYR A 878 -18.40 -3.58 -8.56
C TYR A 878 -19.79 -3.04 -8.33
N LYS A 879 -19.87 -1.76 -7.95
CA LYS A 879 -21.11 -1.00 -8.02
C LYS A 879 -21.13 -0.23 -9.34
N ILE A 880 -22.10 -0.54 -10.18
CA ILE A 880 -22.37 0.10 -11.46
C ILE A 880 -23.61 0.96 -11.25
N LYS A 881 -23.41 2.27 -11.30
CA LYS A 881 -24.46 3.27 -11.06
C LYS A 881 -24.72 4.04 -12.34
N GLN A 882 -25.92 4.61 -12.43
CA GLN A 882 -26.19 5.63 -13.43
C GLN A 882 -25.17 6.77 -13.32
N ILE A 883 -24.54 7.08 -14.44
CA ILE A 883 -23.71 8.27 -14.57
C ILE A 883 -24.68 9.43 -14.69
N MET A 884 -24.79 10.21 -13.62
CA MET A 884 -25.57 11.45 -13.64
C MET A 884 -24.82 12.45 -14.50
N GLU A 885 -25.53 13.14 -15.39
CA GLU A 885 -24.95 14.28 -16.10
C GLU A 885 -24.44 15.32 -15.10
N THR A 886 -23.25 15.86 -15.35
CA THR A 886 -22.70 16.95 -14.55
C THR A 886 -23.52 18.22 -14.77
N LEU A 887 -23.42 19.15 -13.82
CA LEU A 887 -24.03 20.48 -13.96
C LEU A 887 -22.93 21.54 -13.98
N ASP A 888 -23.00 22.44 -14.95
CA ASP A 888 -22.22 23.66 -15.00
C ASP A 888 -22.92 24.75 -14.20
N VAL A 889 -22.36 25.11 -13.04
CA VAL A 889 -22.98 26.01 -12.07
C VAL A 889 -22.08 27.18 -11.72
N VAL A 890 -22.67 28.28 -11.27
CA VAL A 890 -21.96 29.51 -10.96
C VAL A 890 -21.63 29.60 -9.47
N ILE A 891 -20.42 30.05 -9.14
CA ILE A 891 -20.06 30.40 -7.77
C ILE A 891 -20.59 31.80 -7.44
N VAL A 892 -21.44 31.88 -6.42
CA VAL A 892 -22.09 33.13 -5.97
C VAL A 892 -21.80 33.48 -4.51
N GLY A 893 -21.03 32.64 -3.81
CA GLY A 893 -20.61 32.89 -2.43
C GLY A 893 -19.62 31.85 -1.94
N GLY A 894 -19.16 31.98 -0.70
CA GLY A 894 -18.24 31.01 -0.09
C GLY A 894 -18.13 31.15 1.42
N THR A 895 -17.42 30.20 2.05
CA THR A 895 -17.15 30.18 3.48
C THR A 895 -15.66 30.00 3.73
N TRP A 896 -15.07 30.85 4.57
CA TRP A 896 -13.70 30.70 5.07
C TRP A 896 -13.52 29.41 5.87
N GLY A 897 -12.40 28.72 5.64
CA GLY A 897 -12.07 27.45 6.27
C GLY A 897 -11.77 27.54 7.78
N GLU A 898 -11.41 26.40 8.36
CA GLU A 898 -11.00 26.30 9.77
C GLU A 898 -9.62 25.64 9.91
N GLY A 899 -8.93 25.92 11.03
CA GLY A 899 -7.64 25.31 11.34
C GLY A 899 -6.57 25.63 10.28
N LYS A 900 -5.95 24.60 9.70
CA LYS A 900 -4.88 24.75 8.70
C LYS A 900 -5.34 25.48 7.43
N ARG A 901 -6.63 25.42 7.09
CA ARG A 901 -7.22 26.04 5.90
C ARG A 901 -7.98 27.34 6.19
N ALA A 902 -7.79 27.93 7.38
CA ALA A 902 -8.47 29.18 7.76
C ALA A 902 -8.15 30.37 6.84
N GLN A 903 -7.07 30.28 6.04
CA GLN A 903 -6.62 31.33 5.13
C GLN A 903 -7.29 31.27 3.75
N TRP A 904 -8.09 30.23 3.49
CA TRP A 904 -8.70 29.94 2.19
C TRP A 904 -10.21 29.77 2.31
N LEU A 905 -10.93 30.10 1.25
CA LEU A 905 -12.32 29.68 1.08
C LEU A 905 -12.33 28.16 0.93
N ALA A 906 -13.10 27.47 1.77
CA ALA A 906 -13.12 26.01 1.86
C ALA A 906 -14.48 25.40 1.46
N SER A 907 -15.46 26.25 1.18
CA SER A 907 -16.81 25.88 0.74
C SER A 907 -17.34 26.98 -0.16
N PHE A 908 -17.89 26.64 -1.32
CA PHE A 908 -18.37 27.58 -2.33
C PHE A 908 -19.89 27.40 -2.51
N LEU A 909 -20.65 28.49 -2.48
CA LEU A 909 -22.09 28.48 -2.73
C LEU A 909 -22.34 28.48 -4.24
N LEU A 910 -23.05 27.46 -4.70
CA LEU A 910 -23.34 27.21 -6.11
C LEU A 910 -24.73 27.70 -6.49
N ALA A 911 -24.89 28.17 -7.72
CA ALA A 911 -26.17 28.60 -8.27
C ALA A 911 -26.33 28.23 -9.76
N VAL A 912 -27.57 27.96 -10.15
CA VAL A 912 -28.02 27.76 -11.54
C VAL A 912 -28.72 29.00 -12.04
N ARG A 913 -28.82 29.15 -13.36
CA ARG A 913 -29.49 30.32 -13.96
C ARG A 913 -31.01 30.11 -14.03
N ASP A 914 -31.77 31.13 -13.66
CA ASP A 914 -33.19 31.23 -14.03
C ASP A 914 -33.27 31.98 -15.37
N PRO A 915 -33.70 31.34 -16.47
CA PRO A 915 -33.73 31.98 -17.78
C PRO A 915 -34.84 33.04 -17.90
N VAL A 916 -35.83 33.03 -17.00
CA VAL A 916 -36.92 34.02 -17.00
C VAL A 916 -36.47 35.30 -16.30
N SER A 917 -35.90 35.18 -15.10
CA SER A 917 -35.48 36.34 -14.32
C SER A 917 -34.02 36.75 -14.53
N ASN A 918 -33.22 35.92 -15.22
CA ASN A 918 -31.76 36.02 -15.34
C ASN A 918 -31.04 36.12 -13.99
N LYS A 919 -31.65 35.62 -12.92
CA LYS A 919 -31.03 35.55 -11.59
C LYS A 919 -30.33 34.21 -11.40
N PHE A 920 -29.33 34.20 -10.53
CA PHE A 920 -28.67 32.98 -10.08
C PHE A 920 -29.38 32.43 -8.85
N LEU A 921 -29.99 31.26 -8.99
CA LEU A 921 -30.71 30.56 -7.94
C LEU A 921 -29.79 29.53 -7.30
N THR A 922 -29.52 29.69 -6.01
CA THR A 922 -28.64 28.80 -5.24
C THR A 922 -29.14 27.36 -5.28
N ILE A 923 -28.23 26.40 -5.31
CA ILE A 923 -28.55 24.97 -5.46
C ILE A 923 -27.64 24.05 -4.63
N GLY A 924 -26.66 24.57 -3.90
CA GLY A 924 -25.80 23.71 -3.10
C GLY A 924 -24.54 24.39 -2.61
N ARG A 925 -23.74 23.66 -1.84
CA ARG A 925 -22.41 24.10 -1.43
C ARG A 925 -21.37 23.04 -1.78
N LEU A 926 -20.26 23.51 -2.32
CA LEU A 926 -19.17 22.70 -2.84
C LEU A 926 -17.90 22.88 -1.99
N GLY A 927 -17.43 21.81 -1.34
CA GLY A 927 -16.19 21.82 -0.56
C GLY A 927 -15.29 20.59 -0.80
N THR A 928 -15.62 19.79 -1.81
CA THR A 928 -14.96 18.51 -2.13
C THR A 928 -14.57 18.46 -3.60
N GLY A 929 -13.46 17.78 -3.93
CA GLY A 929 -12.93 17.73 -5.30
C GLY A 929 -11.80 18.74 -5.59
N PHE A 930 -11.39 19.55 -4.59
CA PHE A 930 -10.27 20.48 -4.69
C PHE A 930 -9.01 19.90 -4.05
N THR A 931 -7.86 20.11 -4.68
CA THR A 931 -6.54 20.04 -4.03
C THR A 931 -6.29 21.27 -3.15
N ASP A 932 -5.28 21.21 -2.27
CA ASP A 932 -4.91 22.37 -1.44
C ASP A 932 -4.47 23.57 -2.31
N GLU A 933 -3.75 23.32 -3.41
CA GLU A 933 -3.38 24.33 -4.40
C GLU A 933 -4.60 24.96 -5.07
N GLN A 934 -5.60 24.15 -5.46
CA GLN A 934 -6.83 24.66 -6.09
C GLN A 934 -7.68 25.50 -5.12
N PHE A 935 -7.73 25.15 -3.83
CA PHE A 935 -8.38 26.00 -2.83
C PHE A 935 -7.70 27.38 -2.73
N LYS A 936 -6.37 27.41 -2.77
CA LYS A 936 -5.59 28.64 -2.72
C LYS A 936 -5.84 29.50 -3.97
N GLU A 937 -5.70 28.92 -5.16
CA GLU A 937 -5.91 29.62 -6.43
C GLU A 937 -7.33 30.18 -6.53
N MET A 938 -8.33 29.38 -6.16
CA MET A 938 -9.73 29.80 -6.19
C MET A 938 -10.00 30.92 -5.18
N THR A 939 -9.39 30.84 -3.99
CA THR A 939 -9.48 31.93 -3.01
C THR A 939 -8.89 33.22 -3.57
N GLU A 940 -7.76 33.16 -4.27
CA GLU A 940 -7.13 34.33 -4.88
C GLU A 940 -8.02 34.95 -5.98
N LYS A 941 -8.58 34.12 -6.87
CA LYS A 941 -9.51 34.58 -7.93
C LYS A 941 -10.79 35.20 -7.35
N LEU A 942 -11.36 34.60 -6.32
CA LEU A 942 -12.64 35.02 -5.75
C LEU A 942 -12.53 36.21 -4.80
N LYS A 943 -11.37 36.42 -4.17
CA LYS A 943 -11.15 37.53 -3.23
C LYS A 943 -11.51 38.89 -3.83
N GLU A 944 -11.17 39.13 -5.09
CA GLU A 944 -11.45 40.38 -5.80
C GLU A 944 -12.93 40.52 -6.18
N LEU A 945 -13.69 39.42 -6.14
CA LEU A 945 -15.10 39.34 -6.48
C LEU A 945 -16.02 39.35 -5.25
N ILE A 946 -15.47 39.37 -4.04
CA ILE A 946 -16.27 39.44 -2.80
C ILE A 946 -17.00 40.80 -2.75
N THR A 947 -18.32 40.75 -2.66
CA THR A 947 -19.18 41.95 -2.57
C THR A 947 -19.61 42.25 -1.15
N GLN A 948 -19.69 41.21 -0.30
CA GLN A 948 -20.07 41.33 1.10
C GLN A 948 -19.42 40.20 1.91
N GLU A 949 -19.01 40.49 3.15
CA GLU A 949 -18.42 39.51 4.06
C GLU A 949 -19.04 39.66 5.45
N GLU A 950 -19.60 38.56 5.98
CA GLU A 950 -20.21 38.50 7.30
C GLU A 950 -19.69 37.28 8.07
N GLY A 951 -18.78 37.52 9.01
CA GLY A 951 -18.15 36.48 9.81
C GLY A 951 -17.27 35.57 8.96
N LYS A 952 -17.76 34.36 8.65
CA LYS A 952 -17.06 33.40 7.78
C LYS A 952 -17.65 33.31 6.38
N GLU A 953 -18.84 33.86 6.16
CA GLU A 953 -19.54 33.77 4.90
C GLU A 953 -19.21 34.99 4.04
N VAL A 954 -19.01 34.76 2.75
CA VAL A 954 -18.79 35.79 1.75
C VAL A 954 -19.81 35.65 0.63
N GLU A 955 -20.38 36.77 0.19
CA GLU A 955 -21.10 36.86 -1.08
C GLU A 955 -20.11 37.25 -2.18
N ILE A 956 -20.26 36.61 -3.33
CA ILE A 956 -19.32 36.72 -4.43
C ILE A 956 -20.10 37.11 -5.68
N LYS A 957 -19.58 38.11 -6.41
CA LYS A 957 -20.13 38.50 -7.70
C LYS A 957 -20.09 37.30 -8.67
N PRO A 958 -21.24 36.90 -9.26
CA PRO A 958 -21.30 35.79 -10.19
C PRO A 958 -20.35 36.01 -11.37
N ASN A 959 -19.35 35.15 -11.52
CA ASN A 959 -18.35 35.27 -12.59
C ASN A 959 -17.72 33.93 -12.98
N ILE A 960 -17.50 33.05 -12.00
CA ILE A 960 -16.81 31.77 -12.22
C ILE A 960 -17.84 30.65 -12.38
N VAL A 961 -17.73 29.91 -13.48
CA VAL A 961 -18.50 28.69 -13.73
C VAL A 961 -17.65 27.47 -13.41
N VAL A 962 -18.25 26.47 -12.77
CA VAL A 962 -17.62 25.21 -12.42
C VAL A 962 -18.50 24.05 -12.83
N GLU A 963 -17.87 23.00 -13.35
CA GLU A 963 -18.54 21.74 -13.64
C GLU A 963 -18.56 20.90 -12.36
N VAL A 964 -19.76 20.48 -11.98
CA VAL A 964 -20.02 19.81 -10.71
C VAL A 964 -20.69 18.47 -10.95
N ALA A 965 -20.04 17.42 -10.48
CA ALA A 965 -20.64 16.10 -10.34
C ALA A 965 -21.38 16.04 -9.01
N TYR A 966 -22.52 15.38 -8.99
CA TYR A 966 -23.35 15.22 -7.79
C TYR A 966 -23.87 13.78 -7.73
N GLU A 967 -24.33 13.35 -6.56
CA GLU A 967 -24.91 12.01 -6.39
C GLU A 967 -26.40 11.98 -6.67
N GLU A 968 -27.11 13.09 -6.44
CA GLU A 968 -28.57 13.20 -6.54
C GLU A 968 -28.99 14.68 -6.53
N ILE A 969 -30.12 15.01 -7.19
CA ILE A 969 -30.81 16.31 -7.07
C ILE A 969 -32.02 16.12 -6.17
N GLN A 970 -32.10 16.89 -5.08
CA GLN A 970 -33.17 16.78 -4.09
C GLN A 970 -34.00 18.05 -4.02
N LYS A 971 -35.32 17.94 -3.86
CA LYS A 971 -36.16 19.10 -3.51
C LYS A 971 -35.75 19.63 -2.13
N SER A 972 -35.47 20.93 -2.04
CA SER A 972 -34.98 21.55 -0.80
C SER A 972 -35.51 22.98 -0.65
N PRO A 973 -36.14 23.32 0.50
CA PRO A 973 -36.55 24.69 0.78
C PRO A 973 -35.38 25.59 1.22
N SER A 974 -34.19 25.01 1.47
CA SER A 974 -33.02 25.75 1.98
C SER A 974 -32.27 26.54 0.91
N TYR A 975 -32.59 26.31 -0.35
CA TYR A 975 -31.93 26.95 -1.50
C TYR A 975 -32.97 27.61 -2.40
N THR A 976 -32.59 28.74 -3.01
CA THR A 976 -33.52 29.57 -3.78
C THR A 976 -33.97 28.95 -5.10
N SER A 977 -33.28 27.93 -5.62
CA SER A 977 -33.76 27.14 -6.76
C SER A 977 -34.91 26.19 -6.41
N GLY A 978 -35.16 25.93 -5.11
CA GLY A 978 -36.05 24.86 -4.67
C GLY A 978 -35.43 23.46 -4.74
N TYR A 979 -34.16 23.35 -5.16
CA TYR A 979 -33.41 22.10 -5.29
C TYR A 979 -32.04 22.18 -4.58
N ALA A 980 -31.47 21.03 -4.27
CA ALA A 980 -30.16 20.86 -3.66
C ALA A 980 -29.36 19.75 -4.36
N LEU A 981 -28.11 20.04 -4.71
CA LEU A 981 -27.15 19.02 -5.12
C LEU A 981 -26.65 18.25 -3.91
N ARG A 982 -26.78 16.92 -3.94
CA ARG A 982 -26.26 16.04 -2.90
C ARG A 982 -24.81 15.65 -3.23
N PHE A 983 -23.92 15.88 -2.27
CA PHE A 983 -22.48 15.64 -2.40
C PHE A 983 -21.85 16.19 -3.70
N PRO A 984 -22.04 17.51 -3.97
CA PRO A 984 -21.41 18.13 -5.12
C PRO A 984 -19.89 18.05 -5.00
N ARG A 985 -19.24 17.71 -6.12
CA ARG A 985 -17.79 17.61 -6.25
C ARG A 985 -17.35 18.34 -7.49
N LEU A 986 -16.26 19.09 -7.36
CA LEU A 986 -15.65 19.75 -8.50
C LEU A 986 -15.16 18.69 -9.46
N VAL A 987 -15.57 18.80 -10.73
CA VAL A 987 -14.98 18.06 -11.85
C VAL A 987 -13.86 18.91 -12.43
N ARG A 988 -14.20 20.13 -12.87
CA ARG A 988 -13.25 21.13 -13.36
C ARG A 988 -13.80 22.55 -13.28
N PHE A 989 -12.91 23.51 -13.48
CA PHE A 989 -13.27 24.89 -13.77
C PHE A 989 -13.68 25.03 -15.23
N ARG A 990 -14.69 25.85 -15.51
CA ARG A 990 -15.22 26.10 -16.86
C ARG A 990 -14.82 27.49 -17.31
N ASP A 991 -13.52 27.69 -17.49
CA ASP A 991 -12.97 28.95 -18.02
C ASP A 991 -13.42 29.19 -19.47
N ASP A 992 -13.92 28.15 -20.14
CA ASP A 992 -14.53 28.18 -21.47
C ASP A 992 -16.00 28.63 -21.48
N LYS A 993 -16.67 28.74 -20.32
CA LYS A 993 -18.09 29.13 -20.23
C LYS A 993 -18.31 30.44 -19.48
N SER A 994 -19.19 31.27 -20.03
CA SER A 994 -19.72 32.45 -19.33
C SER A 994 -20.83 32.06 -18.34
N THR A 995 -21.16 32.94 -17.40
CA THR A 995 -22.23 32.68 -16.42
C THR A 995 -23.61 32.60 -17.07
N GLU A 996 -23.76 33.14 -18.28
CA GLU A 996 -24.96 33.01 -19.11
C GLU A 996 -25.12 31.59 -19.70
N GLU A 997 -24.04 30.83 -19.81
CA GLU A 997 -23.99 29.44 -20.32
C GLU A 997 -24.03 28.38 -19.21
N ALA A 998 -24.18 28.82 -17.95
CA ALA A 998 -24.43 27.94 -16.83
C ALA A 998 -25.80 27.27 -16.96
N ASP A 999 -25.90 26.05 -16.45
CA ASP A 999 -27.13 25.26 -16.50
C ASP A 999 -28.28 25.96 -15.78
N THR A 1000 -29.49 25.71 -16.31
CA THR A 1000 -30.69 26.40 -15.85
C THR A 1000 -31.46 25.61 -14.80
N VAL A 1001 -32.35 26.30 -14.09
CA VAL A 1001 -33.27 25.65 -13.15
C VAL A 1001 -34.19 24.64 -13.86
N GLU A 1002 -34.56 24.87 -15.11
CA GLU A 1002 -35.32 23.90 -15.92
C GLU A 1002 -34.49 22.64 -16.19
N ARG A 1003 -33.21 22.78 -16.53
CA ARG A 1003 -32.30 21.65 -16.71
C ARG A 1003 -32.18 20.81 -15.44
N VAL A 1004 -32.13 21.47 -14.29
CA VAL A 1004 -32.14 20.81 -12.97
C VAL A 1004 -33.44 20.03 -12.75
N VAL A 1005 -34.59 20.60 -13.14
CA VAL A 1005 -35.88 19.90 -13.04
C VAL A 1005 -35.89 18.68 -13.94
N GLU A 1006 -35.48 18.81 -15.20
CA GLU A 1006 -35.37 17.70 -16.16
C GLU A 1006 -34.51 16.56 -15.60
N LEU A 1007 -33.30 16.87 -15.13
CA LEU A 1007 -32.39 15.88 -14.57
C LEU A 1007 -32.93 15.26 -13.27
N SER A 1008 -33.68 16.04 -12.47
CA SER A 1008 -34.33 15.53 -11.27
C SER A 1008 -35.50 14.59 -11.58
N GLU A 1009 -36.20 14.80 -12.69
CA GLU A 1009 -37.32 13.97 -13.14
C GLU A 1009 -36.82 12.69 -13.85
N GLN A 1010 -35.75 12.80 -14.64
CA GLN A 1010 -35.07 11.65 -15.26
C GLN A 1010 -34.43 10.70 -14.24
N ALA A 1011 -34.04 11.20 -13.06
CA ALA A 1011 -33.52 10.36 -11.98
C ALA A 1011 -34.62 9.59 -11.21
N VAL A 1012 -35.89 9.93 -11.44
CA VAL A 1012 -37.06 9.35 -10.74
C VAL A 1012 -37.89 8.43 -11.64
N GLY A 1013 -37.73 8.53 -12.97
CA GLY A 1013 -38.39 7.68 -13.98
C GLY A 1013 -37.48 6.58 -14.50
#